data_AF-A0A812Q5J4-F1
#
_entry.id   AF-A0A812Q5J4-F1
#
_cell.length_a   1.000
_cell.length_b   1.000
_cell.length_c   1.000
_cell.angle_alpha   90.00
_cell.angle_beta   90.00
_cell.angle_gamma   90.00
#
_symmetry.space_group_name_H-M   'P 1'
#
loop_
_entity.id
_entity.type
_entity.pdbx_description
1 polymer ?
#
loop_
_entity_poly.entity_id
_entity_poly.type
_entity_poly.pdbx_seq_one_letter_code
_entity_poly.pdbx_strand_id
1 'polypeptide(L)'
;MGKRCFLGEKQQGKEPKKPRKLHCHLGSQQCVNCYWMKHGSALQASCVLPDSDVSWLQAYESSDGLRVGCIACYKYCSEADANDLPSIASSPLAWFPVASLTGTLKNLKRHSACPGHQKAVAAFWDIPLEKPEIPEDAAPSKEQWASIWRSFRSKRYMDQESSELILREKGRRMQYCLAEALRVRHRQLLREAQCLTLSLDEAKTRLLVRFACVGKRLQVHRGVLGMHRSKATGHKSVMESLDHILRNSCTYLHGHPPPTGKTEPTFHEDLYEHLRSITRVWNSDAGPDEMLAAKEVQKIPLSKDDLSPLLPNIILVNRDKAHASRRVARRPWTAAEDLSQIFQTFSQWFSAVEHSSMLQGWYEEFQAQQQDEQKVTVQKSLAYAAHRFDSASRPFAVCLLTLPSCLLTAIKAVNERRGTAQAERARAFLEFVSGVEGAERLVLAGMLADASDEALLLIRAMDREACDTSLMHHEVQQFLRRTKWLFVDEQCVNVGFTQYMMEAIKTQHVWFEMNHPCTIGLRNGLSAAALRRCLQKMASWVGVSAKVVATEFPSFDLMGSFRALALPDSAGNDNSREQHCRGLAQQHAEEGHCLLDIARLCQSLDLDAGACLEEFTRLVGIAQEQRRSRQCGNFEAWSHAVEATKRSRVNYPVENLLPLLEAYGAFSCSSSGVEQNFSVRQWLVPKQRGVSNQHELDHLQIVVADVSDEQAVFKAASVIWVQLYGKPRQTGRRLRGYFKVANPEQQSVQKPLKTWLKNRREEVSAMIAGAKAETLDPADVADEARVKAGHEWLAKHDRECARQEDLLYGKALEAASKNQLLAHELSEDIRANAALLEEAENHNRAARDRLEDRMQARLARPEFNPYGKTVHCEHGLFQDADFNRLLLQHHMRAPHGDAPVDVFVVSDLAHPCPALACLAGMHGSLLASPQFFRSGGSVGSAIAYTKALQTKRFLFVSNDFRGNHPDTFALLRRVMQGAACNWKFLDTLADWLRNQVQRPKQAPTYWALLSEAEKAEHHALSNHKYALTHDMFLSLVCHVDHARSALGIGISS
;
A
#
# COMPACT_ATOMS: atom_id res chain seq x y z
N MET A 1 -61.26 -49.13 -2.52
CA MET A 1 -62.56 -49.11 -1.83
C MET A 1 -62.33 -49.10 -0.31
N GLY A 2 -62.42 -47.94 0.34
CA GLY A 2 -62.37 -47.80 1.80
C GLY A 2 -63.71 -47.29 2.33
N LYS A 3 -64.28 -47.96 3.33
CA LYS A 3 -65.65 -47.76 3.84
C LYS A 3 -65.82 -46.40 4.52
N ARG A 4 -66.83 -45.61 4.09
CA ARG A 4 -67.22 -44.30 4.66
C ARG A 4 -68.11 -44.47 5.90
N CYS A 5 -67.96 -43.60 6.91
CA CYS A 5 -68.96 -43.40 7.96
C CYS A 5 -70.01 -42.39 7.47
N PHE A 6 -71.25 -42.81 7.26
CA PHE A 6 -72.36 -41.93 6.89
C PHE A 6 -72.98 -41.28 8.14
N LEU A 7 -73.25 -39.97 8.08
CA LEU A 7 -74.17 -39.25 8.96
C LEU A 7 -75.57 -39.29 8.32
N GLY A 8 -76.55 -39.89 9.00
CA GLY A 8 -77.94 -39.92 8.54
C GLY A 8 -78.71 -38.65 8.92
N GLU A 9 -79.50 -38.14 7.99
CA GLU A 9 -80.40 -36.99 8.15
C GLU A 9 -81.51 -37.23 9.19
N LYS A 10 -81.91 -36.15 9.88
CA LYS A 10 -83.00 -36.12 10.85
C LYS A 10 -84.37 -36.14 10.16
N GLN A 11 -85.28 -37.00 10.62
CA GLN A 11 -86.73 -36.75 10.54
C GLN A 11 -87.28 -36.30 11.90
N GLN A 12 -88.28 -35.44 11.82
CA GLN A 12 -88.88 -34.61 12.87
C GLN A 12 -89.63 -35.41 13.94
N GLY A 13 -89.61 -34.87 15.17
CA GLY A 13 -90.61 -35.16 16.21
C GLY A 13 -90.13 -36.04 17.38
N LYS A 14 -89.95 -35.39 18.54
CA LYS A 14 -89.84 -35.88 19.94
C LYS A 14 -88.49 -35.61 20.64
N GLU A 15 -88.63 -35.22 21.91
CA GLU A 15 -87.67 -34.71 22.90
C GLU A 15 -86.31 -35.43 23.00
N PRO A 16 -85.25 -34.76 23.51
CA PRO A 16 -83.88 -35.23 23.40
C PRO A 16 -83.56 -36.30 24.46
N LYS A 17 -83.41 -37.56 24.04
CA LYS A 17 -82.70 -38.58 24.84
C LYS A 17 -81.36 -38.90 24.19
N LYS A 18 -80.29 -38.53 24.91
CA LYS A 18 -78.87 -38.94 24.86
C LYS A 18 -78.26 -39.27 23.47
N PRO A 19 -77.11 -38.66 23.07
CA PRO A 19 -76.47 -38.99 21.81
C PRO A 19 -76.04 -40.45 21.77
N ARG A 20 -76.53 -41.21 20.77
CA ARG A 20 -76.08 -42.58 20.46
C ARG A 20 -74.59 -42.54 20.10
N LYS A 21 -73.79 -43.43 20.71
CA LYS A 21 -72.37 -43.63 20.38
C LYS A 21 -72.25 -44.08 18.92
N LEU A 22 -71.61 -43.26 18.08
CA LEU A 22 -71.14 -43.64 16.75
C LEU A 22 -70.04 -44.71 16.90
N HIS A 23 -70.29 -45.93 16.43
CA HIS A 23 -69.28 -46.98 16.38
C HIS A 23 -68.43 -46.82 15.11
N CYS A 24 -67.17 -46.42 15.30
CA CYS A 24 -66.15 -46.45 14.26
C CYS A 24 -65.61 -47.88 14.09
N HIS A 25 -65.49 -48.38 12.86
CA HIS A 25 -65.00 -49.74 12.56
C HIS A 25 -63.47 -49.88 12.61
N LEU A 26 -62.73 -48.84 13.01
CA LEU A 26 -61.28 -48.88 13.22
C LEU A 26 -61.02 -49.12 14.72
N GLY A 27 -60.63 -50.34 15.09
CA GLY A 27 -60.25 -50.68 16.48
C GLY A 27 -59.05 -49.86 16.98
N SER A 28 -59.01 -49.60 18.29
CA SER A 28 -58.02 -48.87 19.13
C SER A 28 -57.40 -47.54 18.64
N GLN A 29 -57.43 -47.21 17.35
CA GLN A 29 -57.08 -45.93 16.76
C GLN A 29 -58.36 -45.21 16.33
N GLN A 30 -58.73 -44.13 17.03
CA GLN A 30 -59.87 -43.30 16.65
C GLN A 30 -59.63 -42.64 15.30
N CYS A 31 -60.55 -42.78 14.34
CA CYS A 31 -60.46 -42.08 13.06
C CYS A 31 -60.58 -40.55 13.26
N VAL A 32 -60.06 -39.76 12.31
CA VAL A 32 -60.03 -38.28 12.40
C VAL A 32 -61.40 -37.68 12.64
N ASN A 33 -62.45 -38.19 11.98
CA ASN A 33 -63.82 -37.68 12.18
C ASN A 33 -64.28 -37.87 13.63
N CYS A 34 -64.12 -39.06 14.21
CA CYS A 34 -64.54 -39.32 15.59
C CYS A 34 -63.69 -38.55 16.61
N TYR A 35 -62.40 -38.39 16.34
CA TYR A 35 -61.49 -37.63 17.20
C TYR A 35 -61.81 -36.13 17.16
N TRP A 36 -62.03 -35.57 15.97
CA TRP A 36 -62.41 -34.17 15.78
C TRP A 36 -63.78 -33.86 16.39
N MET A 37 -64.77 -34.73 16.24
CA MET A 37 -66.09 -34.56 16.88
C MET A 37 -66.02 -34.56 18.41
N LYS A 38 -65.03 -35.25 19.00
CA LYS A 38 -64.85 -35.35 20.45
C LYS A 38 -63.94 -34.27 21.05
N HIS A 39 -62.93 -33.84 20.30
CA HIS A 39 -61.85 -32.97 20.80
C HIS A 39 -61.62 -31.69 19.97
N GLY A 40 -62.30 -31.54 18.84
CA GLY A 40 -62.10 -30.44 17.88
C GLY A 40 -62.32 -29.07 18.50
N SER A 41 -63.41 -28.89 19.26
CA SER A 41 -63.69 -27.61 19.95
C SER A 41 -62.60 -27.23 20.96
N ALA A 42 -62.12 -28.21 21.76
CA ALA A 42 -61.05 -27.98 22.72
C ALA A 42 -59.69 -27.72 22.05
N LEU A 43 -59.43 -28.36 20.91
CA LEU A 43 -58.22 -28.12 20.11
C LEU A 43 -58.26 -26.76 19.42
N GLN A 44 -59.41 -26.34 18.90
CA GLN A 44 -59.60 -25.02 18.32
C GLN A 44 -59.40 -23.92 19.36
N ALA A 45 -59.97 -24.08 20.56
CA ALA A 45 -59.74 -23.18 21.68
C ALA A 45 -58.26 -23.10 22.12
N SER A 46 -57.48 -24.16 21.89
CA SER A 46 -56.05 -24.21 22.21
C SER A 46 -55.15 -23.74 21.05
N CYS A 47 -55.71 -23.55 19.86
CA CYS A 47 -55.01 -23.19 18.62
C CYS A 47 -55.60 -21.90 18.05
N VAL A 48 -55.73 -20.89 18.90
CA VAL A 48 -56.20 -19.56 18.53
C VAL A 48 -55.08 -18.72 17.92
N LEU A 49 -55.47 -17.79 17.06
CA LEU A 49 -54.58 -16.75 16.54
C LEU A 49 -54.30 -15.72 17.65
N PRO A 50 -53.14 -15.03 17.63
CA PRO A 50 -52.88 -13.93 18.56
C PRO A 50 -53.98 -12.86 18.45
N ASP A 51 -54.48 -12.38 19.58
CA ASP A 51 -55.48 -11.30 19.68
C ASP A 51 -56.83 -11.56 18.96
N SER A 52 -57.19 -12.83 18.76
CA SER A 52 -58.46 -13.23 18.12
C SER A 52 -59.08 -14.47 18.77
N ASP A 53 -60.42 -14.53 18.81
CA ASP A 53 -61.18 -15.73 19.21
C ASP A 53 -61.22 -16.81 18.10
N VAL A 54 -60.60 -16.55 16.94
CA VAL A 54 -60.62 -17.43 15.78
C VAL A 54 -59.45 -18.41 15.82
N SER A 55 -59.76 -19.71 15.71
CA SER A 55 -58.74 -20.76 15.60
C SER A 55 -58.12 -20.82 14.20
N TRP A 56 -56.79 -20.86 14.14
CA TRP A 56 -56.08 -21.16 12.89
C TRP A 56 -56.22 -22.63 12.47
N LEU A 57 -56.63 -23.52 13.38
CA LEU A 57 -56.86 -24.93 13.11
C LEU A 57 -58.30 -25.13 12.63
N GLN A 58 -58.44 -25.50 11.36
CA GLN A 58 -59.73 -25.69 10.73
C GLN A 58 -59.89 -27.13 10.25
N ALA A 59 -61.14 -27.56 10.13
CA ALA A 59 -61.49 -28.81 9.50
C ALA A 59 -62.56 -28.56 8.43
N TYR A 60 -62.39 -29.20 7.27
CA TYR A 60 -63.40 -29.19 6.22
C TYR A 60 -63.66 -30.60 5.71
N GLU A 61 -64.85 -30.81 5.17
CA GLU A 61 -65.28 -32.10 4.63
C GLU A 61 -64.93 -32.18 3.14
N SER A 62 -64.12 -33.18 2.78
CA SER A 62 -63.73 -33.47 1.40
C SER A 62 -64.42 -34.75 0.92
N SER A 63 -64.46 -35.00 -0.40
CA SER A 63 -65.02 -36.22 -0.99
C SER A 63 -64.42 -37.52 -0.44
N ASP A 64 -63.21 -37.44 0.10
CA ASP A 64 -62.44 -38.56 0.66
C ASP A 64 -62.41 -38.61 2.20
N GLY A 65 -63.07 -37.67 2.90
CA GLY A 65 -63.17 -37.62 4.37
C GLY A 65 -62.87 -36.24 4.98
N LEU A 66 -62.95 -36.12 6.32
CA LEU A 66 -62.65 -34.88 7.04
C LEU A 66 -61.14 -34.60 7.04
N ARG A 67 -60.77 -33.38 6.63
CA ARG A 67 -59.40 -32.92 6.54
C ARG A 67 -59.17 -31.81 7.55
N VAL A 68 -58.09 -31.90 8.33
CA VAL A 68 -57.72 -30.92 9.37
C VAL A 68 -56.39 -30.26 9.01
N GLY A 69 -56.31 -28.93 9.13
CA GLY A 69 -55.14 -28.16 8.74
C GLY A 69 -55.14 -26.73 9.27
N CYS A 70 -54.07 -25.99 8.97
CA CYS A 70 -53.91 -24.60 9.36
C CYS A 70 -54.36 -23.68 8.22
N ILE A 71 -55.40 -22.88 8.44
CA ILE A 71 -55.97 -22.00 7.40
C ILE A 71 -55.02 -20.88 6.98
N ALA A 72 -54.25 -20.32 7.92
CA ALA A 72 -53.27 -19.27 7.64
C ALA A 72 -52.12 -19.79 6.76
N CYS A 73 -51.55 -20.95 7.11
CA CYS A 73 -50.49 -21.58 6.32
C CYS A 73 -50.96 -22.01 4.94
N TYR A 74 -52.19 -22.51 4.82
CA TYR A 74 -52.75 -22.89 3.52
C TYR A 74 -52.88 -21.70 2.60
N LYS A 75 -53.51 -20.61 3.07
CA LYS A 75 -53.67 -19.40 2.27
C LYS A 75 -52.32 -18.84 1.83
N TYR A 76 -51.37 -18.76 2.76
CA TYR A 76 -50.00 -18.29 2.51
C TYR A 76 -49.25 -19.15 1.47
N CYS A 77 -49.42 -20.47 1.49
CA CYS A 77 -48.81 -21.36 0.50
C CYS A 77 -49.55 -21.37 -0.84
N SER A 78 -50.87 -21.19 -0.86
CA SER A 78 -51.67 -21.18 -2.09
C SER A 78 -51.50 -19.89 -2.91
N GLU A 79 -51.09 -18.81 -2.27
CA GLU A 79 -50.83 -17.51 -2.91
C GLU A 79 -49.35 -17.33 -3.30
N ALA A 80 -48.47 -18.28 -2.95
CA ALA A 80 -47.06 -18.26 -3.29
C ALA A 80 -46.79 -18.88 -4.67
N ASP A 81 -45.77 -18.37 -5.38
CA ASP A 81 -45.39 -18.88 -6.71
C ASP A 81 -44.84 -20.30 -6.62
N ALA A 82 -45.15 -21.16 -7.60
CA ALA A 82 -44.87 -22.59 -7.55
C ALA A 82 -43.38 -22.93 -7.47
N ASN A 83 -42.52 -22.02 -7.92
CA ASN A 83 -41.06 -22.16 -7.91
C ASN A 83 -40.39 -21.63 -6.63
N ASP A 84 -41.12 -20.93 -5.74
CA ASP A 84 -40.58 -20.35 -4.50
C ASP A 84 -41.52 -20.58 -3.31
N LEU A 85 -41.83 -21.87 -3.08
CA LEU A 85 -42.71 -22.26 -1.99
C LEU A 85 -42.08 -21.96 -0.62
N PRO A 86 -42.82 -21.32 0.30
CA PRO A 86 -42.30 -21.03 1.64
C PRO A 86 -41.97 -22.32 2.39
N SER A 87 -40.99 -22.28 3.30
CA SER A 87 -40.54 -23.47 4.06
C SER A 87 -41.66 -24.20 4.82
N ILE A 88 -42.77 -23.49 5.13
CA ILE A 88 -43.95 -24.05 5.79
C ILE A 88 -44.78 -24.97 4.89
N ALA A 89 -44.61 -24.92 3.56
CA ALA A 89 -45.29 -25.78 2.59
C ALA A 89 -44.97 -27.28 2.76
N SER A 90 -43.83 -27.60 3.39
CA SER A 90 -43.47 -28.98 3.78
C SER A 90 -44.24 -29.49 5.01
N SER A 91 -44.94 -28.60 5.73
CA SER A 91 -45.73 -28.99 6.89
C SER A 91 -47.01 -29.70 6.45
N PRO A 92 -47.35 -30.85 7.05
CA PRO A 92 -48.63 -31.49 6.80
C PRO A 92 -49.78 -30.51 7.03
N LEU A 93 -49.74 -29.67 8.06
CA LEU A 93 -50.84 -28.74 8.35
C LEU A 93 -51.04 -27.65 7.29
N ALA A 94 -50.07 -27.38 6.41
CA ALA A 94 -50.18 -26.32 5.39
C ALA A 94 -51.09 -26.70 4.21
N TRP A 95 -51.40 -27.98 3.97
CA TRP A 95 -52.21 -28.42 2.83
C TRP A 95 -53.45 -29.23 3.22
N PHE A 96 -53.84 -29.19 4.51
CA PHE A 96 -54.95 -29.98 5.06
C PHE A 96 -54.95 -31.52 4.74
N PRO A 97 -53.83 -32.27 4.70
CA PRO A 97 -53.80 -33.70 4.40
C PRO A 97 -53.92 -34.60 5.65
N VAL A 98 -54.16 -34.07 6.86
CA VAL A 98 -54.05 -34.85 8.11
C VAL A 98 -55.19 -35.86 8.24
N ALA A 99 -54.93 -37.11 7.85
CA ALA A 99 -55.85 -38.25 7.94
C ALA A 99 -55.72 -39.07 9.24
N SER A 100 -54.84 -38.67 10.17
CA SER A 100 -54.75 -39.23 11.54
C SER A 100 -54.23 -38.18 12.53
N LEU A 101 -54.87 -38.05 13.70
CA LEU A 101 -54.56 -37.05 14.74
C LEU A 101 -53.82 -37.67 15.94
N THR A 102 -52.98 -38.69 15.73
CA THR A 102 -52.19 -39.30 16.82
C THR A 102 -51.02 -38.38 17.24
N GLY A 103 -51.06 -37.82 18.46
CA GLY A 103 -49.99 -36.98 19.06
C GLY A 103 -50.24 -35.46 19.08
N THR A 104 -51.51 -35.06 19.03
CA THR A 104 -52.04 -33.76 18.57
C THR A 104 -51.53 -32.49 19.25
N LEU A 105 -51.56 -32.35 20.58
CA LEU A 105 -51.27 -31.04 21.20
C LEU A 105 -49.79 -30.62 21.09
N LYS A 106 -48.86 -31.57 21.18
CA LYS A 106 -47.42 -31.29 21.08
C LYS A 106 -47.01 -30.92 19.66
N ASN A 107 -47.65 -31.52 18.66
CA ASN A 107 -47.38 -31.23 17.25
C ASN A 107 -48.02 -29.92 16.80
N LEU A 108 -49.24 -29.62 17.27
CA LEU A 108 -49.90 -28.33 17.03
C LEU A 108 -49.13 -27.16 17.68
N LYS A 109 -48.64 -27.33 18.93
CA LYS A 109 -47.77 -26.35 19.59
C LYS A 109 -46.44 -26.14 18.87
N ARG A 110 -45.87 -27.20 18.28
CA ARG A 110 -44.63 -27.10 17.49
C ARG A 110 -44.87 -26.39 16.15
N HIS A 111 -46.03 -26.60 15.54
CA HIS A 111 -46.45 -25.91 14.34
C HIS A 111 -46.69 -24.42 14.62
N SER A 112 -47.44 -24.06 15.66
CA SER A 112 -47.68 -22.65 15.98
C SER A 112 -46.39 -21.89 16.35
N ALA A 113 -45.43 -22.58 16.97
CA ALA A 113 -44.12 -22.00 17.32
C ALA A 113 -43.13 -21.92 16.14
N CYS A 114 -43.46 -22.45 14.95
CA CYS A 114 -42.51 -22.42 13.84
C CYS A 114 -42.52 -21.07 13.10
N PRO A 115 -41.35 -20.55 12.67
CA PRO A 115 -41.27 -19.22 12.03
C PRO A 115 -42.10 -19.09 10.75
N GLY A 116 -42.26 -20.19 10.00
CA GLY A 116 -43.07 -20.22 8.79
C GLY A 116 -44.57 -20.01 9.08
N HIS A 117 -45.08 -20.57 10.18
CA HIS A 117 -46.45 -20.34 10.61
C HIS A 117 -46.66 -18.90 11.09
N GLN A 118 -45.72 -18.34 11.85
CA GLN A 118 -45.81 -16.94 12.31
C GLN A 118 -45.87 -15.94 11.15
N LYS A 119 -45.07 -16.16 10.10
CA LYS A 119 -45.14 -15.36 8.86
C LYS A 119 -46.48 -15.52 8.15
N ALA A 120 -46.98 -16.75 8.03
CA ALA A 120 -48.27 -17.02 7.41
C ALA A 120 -49.44 -16.37 8.17
N VAL A 121 -49.39 -16.37 9.50
CA VAL A 121 -50.38 -15.70 10.36
C VAL A 121 -50.34 -14.18 10.21
N ALA A 122 -49.16 -13.57 10.16
CA ALA A 122 -49.02 -12.13 9.95
C ALA A 122 -49.51 -11.70 8.56
N ALA A 123 -49.18 -12.47 7.51
CA ALA A 123 -49.68 -12.24 6.15
C ALA A 123 -51.20 -12.43 6.04
N PHE A 124 -51.80 -13.34 6.83
CA PHE A 124 -53.24 -13.59 6.79
C PHE A 124 -54.09 -12.41 7.31
N TRP A 125 -53.51 -11.49 8.09
CA TRP A 125 -54.18 -10.34 8.71
C TRP A 125 -53.64 -8.96 8.26
N ASP A 126 -52.76 -8.90 7.27
CA ASP A 126 -52.06 -7.65 6.88
C ASP A 126 -51.37 -6.92 8.05
N ILE A 127 -50.88 -7.67 9.05
CA ILE A 127 -50.16 -7.09 10.18
C ILE A 127 -48.71 -6.82 9.74
N PRO A 128 -48.19 -5.57 9.86
CA PRO A 128 -46.80 -5.27 9.54
C PRO A 128 -45.89 -6.08 10.46
N LEU A 129 -45.10 -7.01 9.90
CA LEU A 129 -44.05 -7.69 10.66
C LEU A 129 -42.96 -6.66 11.00
N GLU A 130 -42.91 -6.22 12.25
CA GLU A 130 -41.72 -5.57 12.80
C GLU A 130 -40.51 -6.49 12.58
N LYS A 131 -39.37 -5.90 12.17
CA LYS A 131 -38.14 -6.63 11.88
C LYS A 131 -37.81 -7.55 13.06
N PRO A 132 -37.54 -8.85 12.85
CA PRO A 132 -37.32 -9.78 13.94
C PRO A 132 -36.15 -9.28 14.80
N GLU A 133 -36.43 -8.96 16.06
CA GLU A 133 -35.39 -8.83 17.06
C GLU A 133 -34.63 -10.16 17.13
N ILE A 134 -33.31 -10.09 17.01
CA ILE A 134 -32.44 -11.26 17.12
C ILE A 134 -32.66 -11.82 18.52
N PRO A 135 -33.07 -13.09 18.71
CA PRO A 135 -33.20 -13.66 20.05
C PRO A 135 -31.89 -13.49 20.81
N GLU A 136 -31.90 -13.05 22.07
CA GLU A 136 -30.68 -12.75 22.84
C GLU A 136 -29.65 -13.91 22.85
N ASP A 137 -30.12 -15.15 22.66
CA ASP A 137 -29.32 -16.38 22.62
C ASP A 137 -28.85 -16.82 21.21
N ALA A 138 -29.14 -16.06 20.15
CA ALA A 138 -28.83 -16.45 18.77
C ALA A 138 -27.42 -16.08 18.31
N ALA A 139 -26.75 -15.17 19.01
CA ALA A 139 -25.40 -14.68 18.73
C ALA A 139 -24.57 -14.64 20.03
N PRO A 140 -23.24 -14.47 19.97
CA PRO A 140 -22.43 -14.16 21.15
C PRO A 140 -22.98 -12.94 21.90
N SER A 141 -22.89 -12.97 23.23
CA SER A 141 -23.39 -11.85 24.04
C SER A 141 -22.57 -10.58 23.80
N LYS A 142 -23.15 -9.42 24.12
CA LYS A 142 -22.48 -8.12 24.03
C LYS A 142 -21.16 -8.08 24.82
N GLU A 143 -21.10 -8.75 25.98
CA GLU A 143 -19.88 -8.87 26.79
C GLU A 143 -18.82 -9.72 26.09
N GLN A 144 -19.22 -10.77 25.36
CA GLN A 144 -18.30 -11.60 24.58
C GLN A 144 -17.69 -10.80 23.41
N TRP A 145 -18.51 -10.01 22.71
CA TRP A 145 -18.03 -9.10 21.65
C TRP A 145 -17.07 -8.05 22.21
N ALA A 146 -17.46 -7.36 23.29
CA ALA A 146 -16.64 -6.34 23.92
C ALA A 146 -15.32 -6.91 24.48
N SER A 147 -15.35 -8.13 25.03
CA SER A 147 -14.14 -8.81 25.50
C SER A 147 -13.17 -9.05 24.35
N ILE A 148 -13.64 -9.63 23.24
CA ILE A 148 -12.79 -9.94 22.09
C ILE A 148 -12.29 -8.67 21.39
N TRP A 149 -13.15 -7.66 21.24
CA TRP A 149 -12.78 -6.34 20.72
C TRP A 149 -11.63 -5.73 21.51
N ARG A 150 -11.75 -5.67 22.85
CA ARG A 150 -10.66 -5.16 23.71
C ARG A 150 -9.40 -6.01 23.65
N SER A 151 -9.53 -7.34 23.60
CA SER A 151 -8.37 -8.22 23.51
C SER A 151 -7.56 -7.97 22.24
N PHE A 152 -8.20 -7.84 21.07
CA PHE A 152 -7.52 -7.53 19.81
C PHE A 152 -6.86 -6.16 19.80
N ARG A 153 -7.47 -5.16 20.45
CA ARG A 153 -6.93 -3.78 20.50
C ARG A 153 -5.86 -3.56 21.60
N SER A 154 -5.62 -4.55 22.46
CA SER A 154 -4.62 -4.45 23.52
C SER A 154 -3.22 -4.82 23.04
N LYS A 155 -2.19 -4.04 23.43
CA LYS A 155 -0.78 -4.36 23.14
C LYS A 155 -0.29 -5.66 23.81
N ARG A 156 -1.08 -6.27 24.70
CA ARG A 156 -0.78 -7.50 25.46
C ARG A 156 -1.30 -8.79 24.80
N TYR A 157 -1.63 -8.74 23.50
CA TYR A 157 -2.02 -9.90 22.69
C TYR A 157 -1.06 -11.12 22.81
N MET A 158 0.18 -10.90 23.24
CA MET A 158 1.25 -11.90 23.39
C MET A 158 1.26 -12.66 24.74
N ASP A 159 0.40 -12.33 25.72
CA ASP A 159 0.30 -13.14 26.94
C ASP A 159 -0.34 -14.51 26.60
N GLN A 160 0.33 -15.62 26.96
CA GLN A 160 0.01 -16.99 26.53
C GLN A 160 -1.48 -17.37 26.71
N GLU A 161 -2.12 -16.96 27.81
CA GLU A 161 -3.52 -17.25 28.12
C GLU A 161 -4.55 -16.49 27.25
N SER A 162 -4.22 -15.28 26.79
CA SER A 162 -5.08 -14.48 25.89
C SER A 162 -5.15 -15.10 24.49
N SER A 163 -4.05 -15.74 24.08
CA SER A 163 -3.94 -16.38 22.77
C SER A 163 -4.79 -17.65 22.65
N GLU A 164 -4.93 -18.44 23.73
CA GLU A 164 -5.70 -19.70 23.70
C GLU A 164 -7.22 -19.49 23.51
N LEU A 165 -7.76 -18.36 23.95
CA LEU A 165 -9.18 -17.99 23.78
C LEU A 165 -9.50 -17.57 22.34
N ILE A 166 -8.57 -16.87 21.68
CA ILE A 166 -8.74 -16.31 20.33
C ILE A 166 -8.40 -17.35 19.25
N LEU A 167 -7.50 -18.30 19.54
CA LEU A 167 -7.09 -19.37 18.63
C LEU A 167 -8.15 -20.45 18.43
N ARG A 168 -9.18 -20.50 19.27
CA ARG A 168 -10.32 -21.41 19.11
C ARG A 168 -11.17 -20.99 17.91
N GLU A 169 -11.78 -21.97 17.25
CA GLU A 169 -12.60 -21.78 16.06
C GLU A 169 -13.70 -20.71 16.25
N LYS A 170 -14.31 -20.64 17.44
CA LYS A 170 -15.27 -19.59 17.82
C LYS A 170 -14.64 -18.19 17.78
N GLY A 171 -13.43 -18.01 18.31
CA GLY A 171 -12.73 -16.73 18.31
C GLY A 171 -12.43 -16.22 16.90
N ARG A 172 -11.99 -17.11 16.01
CA ARG A 172 -11.76 -16.78 14.58
C ARG A 172 -13.05 -16.38 13.86
N ARG A 173 -14.15 -17.08 14.10
CA ARG A 173 -15.48 -16.73 13.55
C ARG A 173 -15.96 -15.38 14.06
N MET A 174 -15.75 -15.09 15.34
CA MET A 174 -16.10 -13.79 15.95
C MET A 174 -15.24 -12.66 15.36
N GLN A 175 -13.94 -12.86 15.22
CA GLN A 175 -13.05 -11.91 14.55
C GLN A 175 -13.53 -11.59 13.13
N TYR A 176 -13.85 -12.62 12.34
CA TYR A 176 -14.37 -12.44 11.00
C TYR A 176 -15.67 -11.62 11.00
N CYS A 177 -16.64 -11.94 11.86
CA CYS A 177 -17.89 -11.18 11.97
C CYS A 177 -17.67 -9.70 12.34
N LEU A 178 -16.72 -9.41 13.24
CA LEU A 178 -16.36 -8.02 13.59
C LEU A 178 -15.72 -7.29 12.41
N ALA A 179 -14.76 -7.92 11.74
CA ALA A 179 -14.11 -7.34 10.57
C ALA A 179 -15.09 -7.12 9.41
N GLU A 180 -15.97 -8.08 9.14
CA GLU A 180 -16.98 -7.96 8.10
C GLU A 180 -18.06 -6.94 8.45
N ALA A 181 -18.42 -6.78 9.74
CA ALA A 181 -19.30 -5.69 10.18
C ALA A 181 -18.69 -4.30 9.88
N LEU A 182 -17.38 -4.15 10.10
CA LEU A 182 -16.64 -2.94 9.72
C LEU A 182 -16.63 -2.75 8.20
N ARG A 183 -16.39 -3.81 7.42
CA ARG A 183 -16.43 -3.75 5.95
C ARG A 183 -17.82 -3.42 5.40
N VAL A 184 -18.90 -3.93 6.00
CA VAL A 184 -20.28 -3.54 5.65
C VAL A 184 -20.48 -2.05 5.85
N ARG A 185 -20.03 -1.51 6.99
CA ARG A 185 -20.07 -0.07 7.25
C ARG A 185 -19.23 0.71 6.24
N HIS A 186 -18.00 0.27 5.94
CA HIS A 186 -17.17 0.92 4.92
C HIS A 186 -17.85 0.93 3.55
N ARG A 187 -18.42 -0.19 3.10
CA ARG A 187 -19.15 -0.26 1.82
C ARG A 187 -20.36 0.68 1.79
N GLN A 188 -21.08 0.85 2.89
CA GLN A 188 -22.19 1.82 2.96
C GLN A 188 -21.67 3.25 2.81
N LEU A 189 -20.63 3.62 3.55
CA LEU A 189 -20.01 4.95 3.45
C LEU A 189 -19.44 5.23 2.06
N LEU A 190 -18.81 4.23 1.45
CA LEU A 190 -18.23 4.32 0.11
C LEU A 190 -19.28 4.44 -0.98
N ARG A 191 -20.49 3.87 -0.82
CA ARG A 191 -21.62 4.10 -1.76
C ARG A 191 -22.10 5.55 -1.74
N GLU A 192 -22.01 6.21 -0.60
CA GLU A 192 -22.43 7.61 -0.44
C GLU A 192 -21.32 8.62 -0.75
N ALA A 193 -20.07 8.14 -0.86
CA ALA A 193 -18.91 8.97 -1.13
C ALA A 193 -18.98 9.63 -2.51
N GLN A 194 -18.61 10.91 -2.57
CA GLN A 194 -18.48 11.69 -3.79
C GLN A 194 -17.02 11.80 -4.24
N CYS A 195 -16.09 11.73 -3.30
CA CYS A 195 -14.66 11.81 -3.56
C CYS A 195 -13.88 10.80 -2.72
N LEU A 196 -12.85 10.20 -3.32
CA LEU A 196 -12.05 9.14 -2.73
C LEU A 196 -10.54 9.35 -2.99
N THR A 197 -9.74 9.21 -1.95
CA THR A 197 -8.28 9.13 -1.98
C THR A 197 -7.85 7.72 -1.60
N LEU A 198 -6.92 7.14 -2.38
CA LEU A 198 -6.26 5.88 -2.04
C LEU A 198 -4.81 6.16 -1.62
N SER A 199 -4.43 5.64 -0.46
CA SER A 199 -3.05 5.69 0.03
C SER A 199 -2.46 4.28 0.02
N LEU A 200 -1.32 4.11 -0.66
CA LEU A 200 -0.70 2.82 -0.93
C LEU A 200 0.76 2.79 -0.48
N ASP A 201 1.21 1.62 -0.05
CA ASP A 201 2.62 1.31 0.27
C ASP A 201 2.86 -0.20 0.11
N GLU A 202 4.02 -0.57 -0.43
CA GLU A 202 4.46 -1.97 -0.56
C GLU A 202 5.54 -2.32 0.47
N ALA A 203 5.25 -3.29 1.34
CA ALA A 203 6.22 -3.80 2.30
C ALA A 203 6.31 -5.33 2.28
N LYS A 204 7.49 -5.86 1.93
CA LYS A 204 7.79 -7.30 1.95
C LYS A 204 6.72 -8.11 1.21
N THR A 205 6.54 -7.87 -0.10
CA THR A 205 5.58 -8.58 -0.98
C THR A 205 4.10 -8.32 -0.67
N ARG A 206 3.79 -7.23 0.04
CA ARG A 206 2.41 -6.89 0.44
C ARG A 206 2.10 -5.47 0.05
N LEU A 207 1.02 -5.30 -0.71
CA LEU A 207 0.41 -4.01 -0.95
C LEU A 207 -0.69 -3.79 0.09
N LEU A 208 -0.58 -2.71 0.86
CA LEU A 208 -1.64 -2.25 1.77
C LEU A 208 -2.29 -1.00 1.20
N VAL A 209 -3.62 -0.99 1.13
CA VAL A 209 -4.39 0.15 0.61
C VAL A 209 -5.31 0.68 1.70
N ARG A 210 -5.18 1.99 1.98
CA ARG A 210 -6.10 2.76 2.80
C ARG A 210 -6.92 3.69 1.94
N PHE A 211 -8.07 4.09 2.47
CA PHE A 211 -8.94 5.07 1.84
C PHE A 211 -9.23 6.25 2.77
N ALA A 212 -9.43 7.41 2.16
CA ALA A 212 -10.11 8.55 2.76
C ALA A 212 -11.22 9.00 1.80
N CYS A 213 -12.43 9.17 2.30
CA CYS A 213 -13.57 9.59 1.48
C CYS A 213 -14.46 10.60 2.19
N VAL A 214 -15.22 11.34 1.40
CA VAL A 214 -16.26 12.27 1.86
C VAL A 214 -17.56 12.00 1.11
N GLY A 215 -18.67 11.97 1.85
CA GLY A 215 -20.02 11.97 1.28
C GLY A 215 -20.68 13.34 1.29
N LYS A 216 -21.91 13.43 0.75
CA LYS A 216 -22.68 14.68 0.56
C LYS A 216 -22.94 15.51 1.83
N ARG A 217 -22.73 14.92 3.01
CA ARG A 217 -22.85 15.59 4.31
C ARG A 217 -21.54 16.20 4.80
N LEU A 218 -20.50 16.22 3.97
CA LEU A 218 -19.15 16.68 4.32
C LEU A 218 -18.66 16.01 5.62
N GLN A 219 -18.77 14.68 5.66
CA GLN A 219 -18.23 13.85 6.73
C GLN A 219 -17.06 13.04 6.17
N VAL A 220 -15.89 13.21 6.78
CA VAL A 220 -14.68 12.51 6.35
C VAL A 220 -14.63 11.13 7.01
N HIS A 221 -14.43 10.10 6.21
CA HIS A 221 -14.23 8.73 6.67
C HIS A 221 -12.89 8.21 6.19
N ARG A 222 -12.18 7.49 7.06
CA ARG A 222 -10.88 6.89 6.77
C ARG A 222 -10.86 5.43 7.20
N GLY A 223 -10.15 4.58 6.50
CA GLY A 223 -10.08 3.16 6.83
C GLY A 223 -9.08 2.36 6.02
N VAL A 224 -8.97 1.07 6.35
CA VAL A 224 -8.23 0.09 5.53
C VAL A 224 -9.19 -0.48 4.50
N LEU A 225 -8.85 -0.31 3.21
CA LEU A 225 -9.62 -0.88 2.11
C LEU A 225 -9.32 -2.37 1.97
N GLY A 226 -8.03 -2.73 1.97
CA GLY A 226 -7.60 -4.12 1.95
C GLY A 226 -6.08 -4.26 1.87
N MET A 227 -5.62 -5.51 1.86
CA MET A 227 -4.22 -5.87 1.75
C MET A 227 -4.08 -7.13 0.88
N HIS A 228 -3.14 -7.12 -0.05
CA HIS A 228 -2.86 -8.25 -0.92
C HIS A 228 -1.38 -8.62 -0.87
N ARG A 229 -1.08 -9.93 -0.94
CA ARG A 229 0.29 -10.44 -0.94
C ARG A 229 0.61 -11.02 -2.31
N SER A 230 1.52 -10.38 -3.04
CA SER A 230 1.99 -10.81 -4.36
C SER A 230 3.48 -11.08 -4.32
N LYS A 231 3.92 -12.22 -4.88
CA LYS A 231 5.35 -12.49 -5.09
C LYS A 231 5.88 -11.81 -6.36
N ALA A 232 4.99 -11.33 -7.23
CA ALA A 232 5.37 -10.56 -8.40
C ALA A 232 5.85 -9.18 -7.97
N THR A 233 6.77 -8.61 -8.73
CA THR A 233 7.37 -7.29 -8.48
C THR A 233 7.10 -6.38 -9.68
N GLY A 234 7.29 -5.08 -9.52
CA GLY A 234 7.05 -4.11 -10.58
C GLY A 234 5.64 -3.50 -10.55
N HIS A 235 5.50 -2.37 -11.25
CA HIS A 235 4.25 -1.61 -11.37
C HIS A 235 2.99 -2.43 -11.74
N LYS A 236 3.09 -3.44 -12.62
CA LYS A 236 1.94 -4.31 -12.98
C LYS A 236 1.43 -5.13 -11.78
N SER A 237 2.33 -5.63 -10.94
CA SER A 237 1.98 -6.34 -9.70
C SER A 237 1.23 -5.44 -8.73
N VAL A 238 1.62 -4.15 -8.65
CA VAL A 238 0.91 -3.14 -7.84
C VAL A 238 -0.50 -2.92 -8.38
N MET A 239 -0.66 -2.76 -9.70
CA MET A 239 -1.97 -2.57 -10.35
C MET A 239 -2.90 -3.77 -10.16
N GLU A 240 -2.41 -4.99 -10.40
CA GLU A 240 -3.16 -6.23 -10.21
C GLU A 240 -3.55 -6.42 -8.75
N SER A 241 -2.62 -6.14 -7.82
CA SER A 241 -2.90 -6.21 -6.39
C SER A 241 -3.93 -5.18 -5.95
N LEU A 242 -3.92 -3.98 -6.54
CA LEU A 242 -4.91 -2.95 -6.27
C LEU A 242 -6.30 -3.36 -6.80
N ASP A 243 -6.39 -3.85 -8.03
CA ASP A 243 -7.66 -4.36 -8.58
C ASP A 243 -8.23 -5.47 -7.71
N HIS A 244 -7.39 -6.41 -7.28
CA HIS A 244 -7.78 -7.47 -6.35
C HIS A 244 -8.31 -6.92 -5.02
N ILE A 245 -7.65 -5.90 -4.45
CA ILE A 245 -8.11 -5.25 -3.21
C ILE A 245 -9.46 -4.55 -3.41
N LEU A 246 -9.65 -3.84 -4.53
CA LEU A 246 -10.91 -3.17 -4.86
C LEU A 246 -12.04 -4.19 -4.96
N ARG A 247 -11.86 -5.26 -5.75
CA ARG A 247 -12.85 -6.34 -5.90
C ARG A 247 -13.21 -7.00 -4.57
N ASN A 248 -12.20 -7.31 -3.75
CA ASN A 248 -12.43 -7.92 -2.43
C ASN A 248 -13.19 -6.97 -1.50
N SER A 249 -12.87 -5.68 -1.51
CA SER A 249 -13.56 -4.68 -0.67
C SER A 249 -15.04 -4.55 -1.06
N CYS A 250 -15.36 -4.72 -2.34
CA CYS A 250 -16.70 -4.72 -2.92
C CYS A 250 -17.42 -6.07 -2.84
N THR A 251 -16.81 -7.12 -2.25
CA THR A 251 -17.43 -8.44 -2.12
C THR A 251 -17.95 -8.66 -0.70
N TYR A 252 -19.27 -8.81 -0.54
CA TYR A 252 -19.88 -9.20 0.73
C TYR A 252 -19.50 -10.63 1.08
N LEU A 253 -19.13 -10.87 2.34
CA LEU A 253 -18.69 -12.16 2.86
C LEU A 253 -17.40 -12.72 2.23
N HIS A 254 -16.53 -11.88 1.65
CA HIS A 254 -15.27 -12.34 1.08
C HIS A 254 -14.37 -13.04 2.13
N GLY A 255 -13.85 -14.21 1.77
CA GLY A 255 -12.88 -14.94 2.58
C GLY A 255 -13.43 -15.50 3.90
N HIS A 256 -14.75 -15.67 4.01
CA HIS A 256 -15.34 -16.23 5.23
C HIS A 256 -14.81 -17.64 5.53
N PRO A 257 -14.62 -18.01 6.81
CA PRO A 257 -14.25 -19.37 7.21
C PRO A 257 -15.25 -20.41 6.68
N PRO A 258 -14.83 -21.67 6.41
CA PRO A 258 -15.66 -22.68 5.73
C PRO A 258 -17.03 -22.80 6.39
N PRO A 259 -18.12 -22.70 5.61
CA PRO A 259 -19.44 -22.48 6.16
C PRO A 259 -20.04 -23.77 6.73
N THR A 260 -20.86 -23.60 7.77
CA THR A 260 -21.86 -24.61 8.16
C THR A 260 -23.20 -24.41 7.41
N GLY A 261 -23.28 -23.48 6.45
CA GLY A 261 -24.48 -23.08 5.71
C GLY A 261 -24.24 -22.72 4.23
N LYS A 262 -25.30 -22.33 3.50
CA LYS A 262 -25.34 -22.16 2.03
C LYS A 262 -25.09 -20.72 1.52
N THR A 263 -24.63 -19.79 2.35
CA THR A 263 -24.52 -18.37 1.95
C THR A 263 -23.22 -18.12 1.18
N GLU A 264 -23.30 -17.80 -0.10
CA GLU A 264 -22.14 -17.52 -0.96
C GLU A 264 -21.72 -16.03 -0.91
N PRO A 265 -20.43 -15.72 -1.14
CA PRO A 265 -19.96 -14.35 -1.29
C PRO A 265 -20.66 -13.64 -2.47
N THR A 266 -20.98 -12.36 -2.31
CA THR A 266 -21.67 -11.57 -3.35
C THR A 266 -20.83 -10.37 -3.76
N PHE A 267 -20.45 -10.30 -5.03
CA PHE A 267 -19.72 -9.16 -5.58
C PHE A 267 -20.70 -8.03 -5.95
N HIS A 268 -20.42 -6.81 -5.48
CA HIS A 268 -21.19 -5.62 -5.80
C HIS A 268 -20.51 -4.83 -6.92
N GLU A 269 -20.84 -5.16 -8.18
CA GLU A 269 -20.30 -4.48 -9.37
C GLU A 269 -20.53 -2.97 -9.35
N ASP A 270 -21.76 -2.52 -9.02
CA ASP A 270 -22.09 -1.09 -8.95
C ASP A 270 -21.19 -0.31 -7.99
N LEU A 271 -20.81 -0.93 -6.86
CA LEU A 271 -19.89 -0.30 -5.91
C LEU A 271 -18.47 -0.27 -6.48
N TYR A 272 -18.03 -1.34 -7.13
CA TYR A 272 -16.72 -1.40 -7.76
C TYR A 272 -16.55 -0.32 -8.84
N GLU A 273 -17.51 -0.18 -9.75
CA GLU A 273 -17.52 0.89 -10.76
C GLU A 273 -17.62 2.29 -10.13
N HIS A 274 -18.44 2.44 -9.08
CA HIS A 274 -18.52 3.69 -8.33
C HIS A 274 -17.16 4.09 -7.75
N LEU A 275 -16.47 3.18 -7.05
CA LEU A 275 -15.12 3.44 -6.48
C LEU A 275 -14.11 3.86 -7.55
N ARG A 276 -14.11 3.20 -8.71
CA ARG A 276 -13.23 3.55 -9.84
C ARG A 276 -13.50 4.97 -10.34
N SER A 277 -14.79 5.34 -10.42
CA SER A 277 -15.22 6.66 -10.92
C SER A 277 -14.93 7.81 -9.94
N ILE A 278 -15.02 7.59 -8.62
CA ILE A 278 -14.86 8.68 -7.62
C ILE A 278 -13.44 8.82 -7.08
N THR A 279 -12.51 7.92 -7.45
CA THR A 279 -11.11 8.02 -7.01
C THR A 279 -10.41 9.17 -7.71
N ARG A 280 -10.05 10.21 -6.94
CA ARG A 280 -9.40 11.43 -7.45
C ARG A 280 -7.93 11.55 -7.08
N VAL A 281 -7.50 10.93 -5.99
CA VAL A 281 -6.13 11.05 -5.48
C VAL A 281 -5.48 9.69 -5.27
N TRP A 282 -4.28 9.56 -5.79
CA TRP A 282 -3.35 8.47 -5.49
C TRP A 282 -2.24 9.00 -4.60
N ASN A 283 -2.05 8.42 -3.42
CA ASN A 283 -1.01 8.83 -2.48
C ASN A 283 -0.04 7.68 -2.21
N SER A 284 1.27 7.95 -2.31
CA SER A 284 2.33 6.97 -2.03
C SER A 284 3.63 7.68 -1.63
N ASP A 285 4.60 6.92 -1.13
CA ASP A 285 5.93 7.41 -0.77
C ASP A 285 6.83 7.78 -1.98
N ALA A 286 6.28 7.68 -3.19
CA ALA A 286 6.92 7.90 -4.48
C ALA A 286 7.97 6.84 -4.87
N GLY A 287 7.79 5.60 -4.44
CA GLY A 287 8.52 4.46 -5.00
C GLY A 287 8.36 4.36 -6.53
N PRO A 288 9.40 3.95 -7.28
CA PRO A 288 9.37 3.99 -8.75
C PRO A 288 8.23 3.15 -9.37
N ASP A 289 7.94 2.00 -8.78
CA ASP A 289 6.90 1.09 -9.26
C ASP A 289 5.51 1.62 -8.96
N GLU A 290 5.29 2.22 -7.79
CA GLU A 290 4.04 2.88 -7.41
C GLU A 290 3.77 4.11 -8.28
N MET A 291 4.80 4.89 -8.58
CA MET A 291 4.69 6.07 -9.46
C MET A 291 4.36 5.69 -10.89
N LEU A 292 5.00 4.63 -11.41
CA LEU A 292 4.67 4.13 -12.73
C LEU A 292 3.27 3.51 -12.76
N ALA A 293 2.88 2.75 -11.71
CA ALA A 293 1.53 2.21 -11.58
C ALA A 293 0.48 3.32 -11.58
N ALA A 294 0.70 4.40 -10.82
CA ALA A 294 -0.21 5.56 -10.77
C ALA A 294 -0.42 6.24 -12.13
N LYS A 295 0.60 6.21 -13.01
CA LYS A 295 0.49 6.70 -14.40
C LYS A 295 -0.25 5.71 -15.29
N GLU A 296 0.01 4.41 -15.12
CA GLU A 296 -0.57 3.35 -15.97
C GLU A 296 -2.04 3.03 -15.63
N VAL A 297 -2.50 3.18 -14.38
CA VAL A 297 -3.91 2.94 -13.99
C VAL A 297 -4.92 3.87 -14.67
N GLN A 298 -4.47 5.02 -15.18
CA GLN A 298 -5.28 5.98 -15.95
C GLN A 298 -5.31 5.66 -17.44
N LYS A 299 -4.42 4.79 -17.93
CA LYS A 299 -4.29 4.46 -19.35
C LYS A 299 -4.96 3.13 -19.68
N ILE A 300 -5.51 3.03 -20.89
CA ILE A 300 -6.01 1.75 -21.43
C ILE A 300 -4.80 0.84 -21.70
N PRO A 301 -4.82 -0.44 -21.29
CA PRO A 301 -3.77 -1.40 -21.65
C PRO A 301 -3.67 -1.56 -23.17
N LEU A 302 -2.46 -1.44 -23.73
CA LEU A 302 -2.22 -1.54 -25.18
C LEU A 302 -2.64 -2.88 -25.81
N SER A 303 -2.84 -3.92 -24.99
CA SER A 303 -3.14 -5.28 -25.44
C SER A 303 -4.62 -5.62 -25.51
N LYS A 304 -5.53 -4.73 -25.07
CA LYS A 304 -6.96 -5.01 -24.96
C LYS A 304 -7.80 -3.74 -25.18
N ASP A 305 -8.18 -3.49 -26.43
CA ASP A 305 -8.97 -2.30 -26.84
C ASP A 305 -10.37 -2.20 -26.19
N ASP A 306 -10.88 -3.30 -25.61
CA ASP A 306 -12.20 -3.35 -24.95
C ASP A 306 -12.19 -3.01 -23.44
N LEU A 307 -11.05 -2.68 -22.84
CA LEU A 307 -10.95 -2.42 -21.39
C LEU A 307 -10.90 -0.92 -21.05
N SER A 308 -11.69 -0.51 -20.06
CA SER A 308 -11.58 0.81 -19.44
C SER A 308 -10.39 0.89 -18.47
N PRO A 309 -9.74 2.05 -18.30
CA PRO A 309 -8.67 2.24 -17.33
C PRO A 309 -9.14 1.90 -15.91
N LEU A 310 -8.27 1.37 -15.05
CA LEU A 310 -8.65 0.96 -13.70
C LEU A 310 -9.17 2.15 -12.87
N LEU A 311 -8.45 3.28 -12.89
CA LEU A 311 -8.79 4.50 -12.17
C LEU A 311 -8.69 5.71 -13.12
N PRO A 312 -9.69 5.94 -13.99
CA PRO A 312 -9.61 6.92 -15.07
C PRO A 312 -9.65 8.38 -14.56
N ASN A 313 -10.14 8.60 -13.35
CA ASN A 313 -10.52 9.91 -12.83
C ASN A 313 -9.53 10.50 -11.81
N ILE A 314 -8.31 9.95 -11.74
CA ILE A 314 -7.24 10.47 -10.89
C ILE A 314 -6.82 11.85 -11.39
N ILE A 315 -6.94 12.84 -10.52
CA ILE A 315 -6.51 14.22 -10.76
C ILE A 315 -5.09 14.41 -10.22
N LEU A 316 -4.79 13.81 -9.05
CA LEU A 316 -3.52 14.04 -8.36
C LEU A 316 -2.84 12.73 -7.98
N VAL A 317 -1.57 12.60 -8.39
CA VAL A 317 -0.65 11.59 -7.88
C VAL A 317 0.24 12.29 -6.86
N ASN A 318 -0.17 12.23 -5.59
CA ASN A 318 0.53 12.89 -4.50
C ASN A 318 1.75 12.07 -4.08
N ARG A 319 2.89 12.75 -4.03
CA ARG A 319 4.11 12.24 -3.37
C ARG A 319 4.00 12.64 -1.91
N ASP A 320 3.99 11.66 -1.01
CA ASP A 320 3.72 11.84 0.42
C ASP A 320 4.47 13.05 1.01
N LYS A 321 3.70 13.98 1.61
CA LYS A 321 4.25 15.25 2.12
C LYS A 321 5.05 15.04 3.40
N ALA A 322 4.82 13.95 4.14
CA ALA A 322 5.67 13.59 5.28
C ALA A 322 7.08 13.20 4.79
N HIS A 323 7.20 12.34 3.78
CA HIS A 323 8.49 12.07 3.12
C HIS A 323 9.12 13.31 2.48
N ALA A 324 8.31 14.20 1.89
CA ALA A 324 8.80 15.46 1.34
C ALA A 324 9.44 16.36 2.40
N SER A 325 8.80 16.53 3.56
CA SER A 325 9.36 17.27 4.70
C SER A 325 10.63 16.63 5.28
N ARG A 326 10.76 15.29 5.25
CA ARG A 326 12.02 14.60 5.61
C ARG A 326 13.15 14.97 4.64
N ARG A 327 12.88 15.19 3.36
CA ARG A 327 13.87 15.64 2.37
C ARG A 327 14.33 17.08 2.63
N VAL A 328 13.42 17.97 3.04
CA VAL A 328 13.76 19.34 3.50
C VAL A 328 14.79 19.29 4.63
N ALA A 329 14.64 18.38 5.58
CA ALA A 329 15.60 18.22 6.68
C ALA A 329 16.96 17.63 6.24
N ARG A 330 16.93 16.58 5.40
CA ARG A 330 18.10 15.74 5.12
C ARG A 330 19.03 16.27 4.05
N ARG A 331 18.48 16.80 2.94
CA ARG A 331 19.28 17.20 1.77
C ARG A 331 20.31 18.29 2.09
N PRO A 332 19.96 19.34 2.85
CA PRO A 332 20.92 20.38 3.23
C PRO A 332 22.12 19.84 4.03
N TRP A 333 21.93 18.82 4.89
CA TRP A 333 23.06 18.20 5.61
C TRP A 333 23.99 17.43 4.68
N THR A 334 23.44 16.82 3.64
CA THR A 334 24.23 16.05 2.67
C THR A 334 25.01 16.99 1.74
N ALA A 335 24.53 18.21 1.54
CA ALA A 335 25.18 19.21 0.70
C ALA A 335 26.39 19.89 1.38
N ALA A 336 26.49 19.83 2.72
CA ALA A 336 27.58 20.38 3.52
C ALA A 336 28.38 19.28 4.24
N GLU A 337 29.67 19.13 3.89
CA GLU A 337 30.50 18.04 4.39
C GLU A 337 30.72 18.06 5.90
N ASP A 338 30.97 19.25 6.46
CA ASP A 338 31.18 19.43 7.90
C ASP A 338 29.91 19.09 8.71
N LEU A 339 28.74 19.50 8.22
CA LEU A 339 27.45 19.20 8.88
C LEU A 339 27.16 17.70 8.85
N SER A 340 27.43 17.05 7.71
CA SER A 340 27.32 15.60 7.59
C SER A 340 28.29 14.88 8.53
N GLN A 341 29.52 15.37 8.68
CA GLN A 341 30.52 14.78 9.57
C GLN A 341 30.08 14.88 11.03
N ILE A 342 29.61 16.05 11.49
CA ILE A 342 29.07 16.23 12.84
C ILE A 342 27.94 15.23 13.09
N PHE A 343 26.97 15.16 12.18
CA PHE A 343 25.84 14.24 12.34
C PHE A 343 26.30 12.78 12.44
N GLN A 344 27.23 12.35 11.59
CA GLN A 344 27.74 10.98 11.56
C GLN A 344 28.50 10.61 12.83
N THR A 345 29.42 11.46 13.29
CA THR A 345 30.24 11.20 14.49
C THR A 345 29.34 11.07 15.73
N PHE A 346 28.40 12.00 15.91
CA PHE A 346 27.45 11.95 17.02
C PHE A 346 26.53 10.73 16.94
N SER A 347 25.98 10.41 15.76
CA SER A 347 25.12 9.24 15.57
C SER A 347 25.84 7.92 15.88
N GLN A 348 27.12 7.80 15.51
CA GLN A 348 27.95 6.63 15.84
C GLN A 348 28.16 6.51 17.36
N TRP A 349 28.35 7.63 18.06
CA TRP A 349 28.48 7.65 19.50
C TRP A 349 27.17 7.23 20.20
N PHE A 350 26.03 7.78 19.80
CA PHE A 350 24.72 7.42 20.37
C PHE A 350 24.43 5.92 20.20
N SER A 351 24.72 5.40 19.01
CA SER A 351 24.55 3.98 18.70
C SER A 351 25.49 3.10 19.55
N ALA A 352 26.72 3.55 19.82
CA ALA A 352 27.65 2.82 20.67
C ALA A 352 27.15 2.73 22.12
N VAL A 353 26.59 3.83 22.65
CA VAL A 353 25.98 3.85 24.00
C VAL A 353 24.73 2.97 24.01
N GLU A 354 23.78 3.18 23.10
CA GLU A 354 22.48 2.48 23.10
C GLU A 354 22.59 0.95 22.99
N HIS A 355 23.56 0.45 22.22
CA HIS A 355 23.76 -1.00 22.05
C HIS A 355 24.70 -1.63 23.08
N SER A 356 25.08 -0.88 24.12
CA SER A 356 25.95 -1.35 25.19
C SER A 356 25.32 -1.10 26.55
N SER A 357 24.79 -2.17 27.17
CA SER A 357 24.21 -2.10 28.51
C SER A 357 25.17 -1.53 29.56
N MET A 358 26.47 -1.79 29.39
CA MET A 358 27.52 -1.22 30.23
C MET A 358 27.66 0.30 30.05
N LEU A 359 27.76 0.78 28.80
CA LEU A 359 27.89 2.23 28.56
C LEU A 359 26.61 2.96 28.96
N GLN A 360 25.44 2.36 28.76
CA GLN A 360 24.18 2.86 29.30
C GLN A 360 24.24 2.97 30.83
N GLY A 361 24.74 1.93 31.52
CA GLY A 361 24.91 1.96 32.97
C GLY A 361 25.82 3.11 33.45
N TRP A 362 26.99 3.31 32.81
CA TRP A 362 27.88 4.42 33.14
C TRP A 362 27.27 5.78 32.80
N TYR A 363 26.56 5.87 31.69
CA TYR A 363 25.89 7.10 31.29
C TYR A 363 24.76 7.48 32.24
N GLU A 364 23.97 6.52 32.72
CA GLU A 364 22.97 6.72 33.76
C GLU A 364 23.61 7.16 35.08
N GLU A 365 24.73 6.53 35.47
CA GLU A 365 25.49 6.88 36.67
C GLU A 365 26.01 8.33 36.61
N PHE A 366 26.64 8.72 35.50
CA PHE A 366 27.15 10.09 35.32
C PHE A 366 26.02 11.11 35.17
N GLN A 367 24.85 10.74 34.67
CA GLN A 367 23.69 11.63 34.70
C GLN A 367 23.19 11.85 36.14
N ALA A 368 23.17 10.79 36.95
CA ALA A 368 22.78 10.89 38.36
C ALA A 368 23.77 11.74 39.20
N GLN A 369 25.07 11.64 38.91
CA GLN A 369 26.12 12.42 39.58
C GLN A 369 26.13 13.91 39.19
N GLN A 370 25.53 14.26 38.05
CA GLN A 370 25.54 15.61 37.47
C GLN A 370 24.15 16.27 37.55
N GLN A 371 23.29 15.82 38.47
CA GLN A 371 21.89 16.26 38.56
C GLN A 371 21.71 17.79 38.69
N ASP A 372 22.64 18.49 39.35
CA ASP A 372 22.57 19.94 39.55
C ASP A 372 23.01 20.74 38.31
N GLU A 373 23.80 20.13 37.41
CA GLU A 373 24.33 20.77 36.19
C GLU A 373 23.45 20.49 34.95
N GLN A 374 22.51 19.54 35.06
CA GLN A 374 21.64 19.12 33.95
C GLN A 374 20.34 19.92 33.84
N LYS A 375 19.98 20.32 32.62
CA LYS A 375 18.74 21.07 32.31
C LYS A 375 17.51 20.17 32.13
N VAL A 376 17.70 18.85 31.98
CA VAL A 376 16.63 17.87 31.70
C VAL A 376 16.76 16.62 32.57
N THR A 377 15.62 15.99 32.86
CA THR A 377 15.57 14.75 33.64
C THR A 377 16.27 13.59 32.93
N VAL A 378 17.01 12.79 33.70
CA VAL A 378 17.76 11.58 33.29
C VAL A 378 17.02 10.79 32.20
N GLN A 379 17.66 10.63 31.03
CA GLN A 379 17.15 9.83 29.93
C GLN A 379 17.99 8.56 29.79
N LYS A 380 17.32 7.40 29.87
CA LYS A 380 17.98 6.07 29.78
C LYS A 380 18.35 5.66 28.35
N SER A 381 17.64 6.15 27.35
CA SER A 381 17.75 5.67 25.97
C SER A 381 18.17 6.78 25.02
N LEU A 382 19.19 6.48 24.22
CA LEU A 382 19.65 7.21 23.05
C LEU A 382 19.24 6.46 21.76
N ALA A 383 18.09 5.79 21.78
CA ALA A 383 17.58 5.02 20.66
C ALA A 383 17.58 5.83 19.36
N TYR A 384 18.21 5.24 18.35
CA TYR A 384 18.39 5.81 17.02
C TYR A 384 18.04 4.75 15.97
N ALA A 385 17.23 5.13 15.00
CA ALA A 385 16.90 4.29 13.85
C ALA A 385 17.65 4.82 12.62
N ALA A 386 18.75 4.17 12.24
CA ALA A 386 19.61 4.62 11.14
C ALA A 386 18.91 4.84 9.79
N HIS A 387 17.78 4.17 9.55
CA HIS A 387 16.97 4.32 8.35
C HIS A 387 16.04 5.56 8.38
N ARG A 388 15.85 6.21 9.54
CA ARG A 388 15.02 7.41 9.75
C ARG A 388 15.88 8.53 10.30
N PHE A 389 16.24 9.46 9.44
CA PHE A 389 17.07 10.62 9.77
C PHE A 389 16.50 11.44 10.95
N ASP A 390 15.19 11.66 10.97
CA ASP A 390 14.45 12.39 12.00
C ASP A 390 14.44 11.68 13.36
N SER A 391 14.75 10.37 13.40
CA SER A 391 14.90 9.64 14.66
C SER A 391 16.16 10.04 15.43
N ALA A 392 17.14 10.69 14.77
CA ALA A 392 18.35 11.17 15.42
C ALA A 392 18.16 12.48 16.19
N SER A 393 17.14 13.28 15.87
CA SER A 393 16.93 14.59 16.50
C SER A 393 16.82 14.49 18.03
N ARG A 394 16.18 13.44 18.54
CA ARG A 394 16.04 13.19 19.99
C ARG A 394 17.38 12.82 20.66
N PRO A 395 18.09 11.75 20.28
CA PRO A 395 19.37 11.41 20.91
C PRO A 395 20.41 12.52 20.74
N PHE A 396 20.36 13.25 19.62
CA PHE A 396 21.19 14.44 19.40
C PHE A 396 20.90 15.55 20.42
N ALA A 397 19.64 15.92 20.61
CA ALA A 397 19.23 16.89 21.63
C ALA A 397 19.61 16.45 23.06
N VAL A 398 19.39 15.18 23.40
CA VAL A 398 19.76 14.65 24.72
C VAL A 398 21.25 14.76 24.94
N CYS A 399 22.07 14.29 24.01
CA CYS A 399 23.52 14.29 24.14
C CYS A 399 24.10 15.70 24.38
N LEU A 400 23.57 16.72 23.70
CA LEU A 400 24.01 18.10 23.91
C LEU A 400 23.60 18.62 25.30
N LEU A 401 22.35 18.39 25.72
CA LEU A 401 21.84 18.85 27.02
C LEU A 401 22.45 18.12 28.22
N THR A 402 23.09 16.97 27.99
CA THR A 402 23.80 16.17 28.99
C THR A 402 25.26 15.94 28.60
N LEU A 403 25.87 16.90 27.90
CA LEU A 403 27.23 16.80 27.34
C LEU A 403 28.27 16.34 28.38
N PRO A 404 28.32 16.86 29.62
CA PRO A 404 29.29 16.41 30.61
C PRO A 404 29.21 14.90 30.87
N SER A 405 27.99 14.36 31.02
CA SER A 405 27.78 12.92 31.22
C SER A 405 28.21 12.12 29.99
N CYS A 406 27.95 12.61 28.78
CA CYS A 406 28.41 11.96 27.54
C CYS A 406 29.94 11.91 27.45
N LEU A 407 30.62 13.01 27.80
CA LEU A 407 32.09 13.10 27.80
C LEU A 407 32.69 12.14 28.83
N LEU A 408 32.17 12.10 30.05
CA LEU A 408 32.63 11.19 31.10
C LEU A 408 32.45 9.71 30.69
N THR A 409 31.33 9.36 30.07
CA THR A 409 31.12 8.02 29.51
C THR A 409 32.15 7.68 28.44
N ALA A 410 32.45 8.60 27.53
CA ALA A 410 33.45 8.40 26.48
C ALA A 410 34.87 8.24 27.07
N ILE A 411 35.25 9.09 28.03
CA ILE A 411 36.56 9.04 28.70
C ILE A 411 36.74 7.70 29.41
N LYS A 412 35.71 7.26 30.16
CA LYS A 412 35.73 5.95 30.84
C LYS A 412 35.84 4.81 29.84
N ALA A 413 35.13 4.88 28.71
CA ALA A 413 35.23 3.87 27.65
C ALA A 413 36.64 3.79 27.03
N VAL A 414 37.30 4.92 26.76
CA VAL A 414 38.68 4.92 26.24
C VAL A 414 39.66 4.31 27.25
N ASN A 415 39.48 4.60 28.54
CA ASN A 415 40.39 4.13 29.59
C ASN A 415 40.20 2.65 29.92
N GLU A 416 38.97 2.20 30.13
CA GLU A 416 38.66 0.85 30.63
C GLU A 416 38.46 -0.19 29.53
N ARG A 417 38.18 0.22 28.28
CA ARG A 417 37.85 -0.70 27.16
C ARG A 417 38.82 -0.69 25.99
N ARG A 418 40.11 -0.50 26.27
CA ARG A 418 41.18 -0.46 25.26
C ARG A 418 41.08 -1.65 24.29
N GLY A 419 41.21 -1.37 22.99
CA GLY A 419 41.17 -2.38 21.93
C GLY A 419 39.77 -2.85 21.51
N THR A 420 38.69 -2.26 22.04
CA THR A 420 37.31 -2.57 21.61
C THR A 420 36.78 -1.52 20.63
N ALA A 421 35.86 -1.92 19.74
CA ALA A 421 35.18 -0.99 18.83
C ALA A 421 34.44 0.16 19.55
N GLN A 422 34.01 -0.07 20.79
CA GLN A 422 33.38 0.96 21.64
C GLN A 422 34.39 2.02 22.08
N ALA A 423 35.61 1.61 22.48
CA ALA A 423 36.67 2.55 22.84
C ALA A 423 37.18 3.33 21.63
N GLU A 424 37.28 2.70 20.46
CA GLU A 424 37.66 3.41 19.22
C GLU A 424 36.62 4.47 18.83
N ARG A 425 35.32 4.16 18.93
CA ARG A 425 34.25 5.15 18.71
C ARG A 425 34.26 6.26 19.75
N ALA A 426 34.50 5.93 21.02
CA ALA A 426 34.62 6.92 22.10
C ALA A 426 35.82 7.86 21.87
N ARG A 427 36.96 7.30 21.47
CA ARG A 427 38.17 8.05 21.13
C ARG A 427 37.91 8.99 19.96
N ALA A 428 37.38 8.48 18.85
CA ALA A 428 37.06 9.28 17.67
C ALA A 428 36.09 10.43 18.00
N PHE A 429 35.10 10.18 18.88
CA PHE A 429 34.20 11.23 19.36
C PHE A 429 34.94 12.30 20.18
N LEU A 430 35.78 11.89 21.15
CA LEU A 430 36.54 12.82 21.99
C LEU A 430 37.54 13.65 21.19
N GLU A 431 38.28 13.04 20.27
CA GLU A 431 39.19 13.73 19.34
C GLU A 431 38.44 14.76 18.51
N PHE A 432 37.28 14.37 17.97
CA PHE A 432 36.47 15.24 17.11
C PHE A 432 36.00 16.52 17.81
N VAL A 433 35.66 16.44 19.10
CA VAL A 433 35.17 17.58 19.91
C VAL A 433 36.29 18.28 20.71
N SER A 434 37.55 17.86 20.56
CA SER A 434 38.69 18.46 21.24
C SER A 434 39.28 19.67 20.49
N GLY A 435 39.90 20.57 21.25
CA GLY A 435 40.60 21.74 20.71
C GLY A 435 39.67 22.87 20.26
N VAL A 436 40.27 23.85 19.58
CA VAL A 436 39.56 25.05 19.09
C VAL A 436 38.52 24.68 18.03
N GLU A 437 38.88 23.80 17.10
CA GLU A 437 37.95 23.29 16.08
C GLU A 437 36.84 22.44 16.70
N GLY A 438 37.12 21.68 17.76
CA GLY A 438 36.14 20.93 18.51
C GLY A 438 35.07 21.82 19.15
N ALA A 439 35.46 22.97 19.70
CA ALA A 439 34.52 23.96 20.23
C ALA A 439 33.63 24.56 19.13
N GLU A 440 34.19 24.82 17.94
CA GLU A 440 33.41 25.25 16.77
C GLU A 440 32.38 24.19 16.36
N ARG A 441 32.80 22.92 16.27
CA ARG A 441 31.92 21.77 15.97
C ARG A 441 30.82 21.58 17.01
N LEU A 442 31.09 21.82 18.28
CA LEU A 442 30.11 21.74 19.37
C LEU A 442 29.03 22.83 19.26
N VAL A 443 29.41 24.07 18.93
CA VAL A 443 28.43 25.15 18.67
C VAL A 443 27.62 24.85 17.41
N LEU A 444 28.28 24.38 16.35
CA LEU A 444 27.60 23.99 15.12
C LEU A 444 26.66 22.79 15.33
N ALA A 445 27.00 21.86 16.23
CA ALA A 445 26.09 20.81 16.68
C ALA A 445 24.87 21.38 17.41
N GLY A 446 25.03 22.42 18.23
CA GLY A 446 23.92 23.19 18.80
C GLY A 446 22.99 23.77 17.73
N MET A 447 23.54 24.42 16.71
CA MET A 447 22.77 24.98 15.59
C MET A 447 22.04 23.89 14.78
N LEU A 448 22.69 22.75 14.57
CA LEU A 448 22.07 21.59 13.91
C LEU A 448 20.93 20.99 14.75
N ALA A 449 21.02 21.02 16.08
CA ALA A 449 19.94 20.58 16.95
C ALA A 449 18.73 21.52 16.89
N ASP A 450 18.97 22.84 16.82
CA ASP A 450 17.92 23.82 16.57
C ASP A 450 17.25 23.58 15.20
N ALA A 451 18.03 23.43 14.13
CA ALA A 451 17.53 23.15 12.79
C ALA A 451 16.74 21.81 12.73
N SER A 452 17.23 20.79 13.44
CA SER A 452 16.57 19.49 13.55
C SER A 452 15.22 19.58 14.25
N ASP A 453 15.10 20.40 15.29
CA ASP A 453 13.83 20.59 16.00
C ASP A 453 12.81 21.33 15.12
N GLU A 454 13.25 22.35 14.38
CA GLU A 454 12.40 23.08 13.43
C GLU A 454 11.90 22.20 12.28
N ALA A 455 12.79 21.41 11.69
CA ALA A 455 12.41 20.45 10.64
C ALA A 455 11.46 19.38 11.18
N LEU A 456 11.66 18.93 12.44
CA LEU A 456 10.79 17.94 13.07
C LEU A 456 9.37 18.47 13.35
N LEU A 457 9.21 19.78 13.57
CA LEU A 457 7.89 20.40 13.66
C LEU A 457 7.14 20.27 12.32
N LEU A 458 7.80 20.61 11.21
CA LEU A 458 7.23 20.47 9.88
C LEU A 458 6.90 19.01 9.56
N ILE A 459 7.82 18.08 9.83
CA ILE A 459 7.60 16.64 9.62
C ILE A 459 6.38 16.17 10.41
N ARG A 460 6.26 16.51 11.70
CA ARG A 460 5.13 16.11 12.52
C ARG A 460 3.80 16.75 12.12
N ALA A 461 3.83 17.92 11.47
CA ALA A 461 2.63 18.52 10.91
C ALA A 461 2.13 17.69 9.70
N MET A 462 3.05 17.26 8.83
CA MET A 462 2.73 16.48 7.62
C MET A 462 2.51 14.98 7.87
N ASP A 463 3.05 14.42 8.95
CA ASP A 463 2.98 12.98 9.29
C ASP A 463 1.65 12.58 9.99
N ARG A 464 0.71 13.53 10.13
CA ARG A 464 -0.64 13.23 10.63
C ARG A 464 -1.53 12.77 9.48
N GLU A 465 -2.14 11.59 9.60
CA GLU A 465 -3.08 11.10 8.59
C GLU A 465 -4.31 12.03 8.43
N ALA A 466 -4.75 12.64 9.52
CA ALA A 466 -5.77 13.69 9.55
C ALA A 466 -5.16 15.11 9.50
N CYS A 467 -4.01 15.29 8.83
CA CYS A 467 -3.46 16.60 8.56
C CYS A 467 -4.47 17.42 7.76
N ASP A 468 -4.73 18.64 8.21
CA ASP A 468 -5.56 19.59 7.49
C ASP A 468 -4.75 20.19 6.34
N THR A 469 -5.11 19.82 5.10
CA THR A 469 -4.39 20.23 3.89
C THR A 469 -4.40 21.76 3.70
N SER A 470 -5.39 22.48 4.21
CA SER A 470 -5.42 23.94 4.13
C SER A 470 -4.34 24.61 4.99
N LEU A 471 -3.79 23.90 5.99
CA LEU A 471 -2.74 24.41 6.87
C LEU A 471 -1.33 24.06 6.36
N MET A 472 -1.21 23.26 5.30
CA MET A 472 0.09 22.82 4.78
C MET A 472 1.00 24.00 4.43
N HIS A 473 0.47 24.99 3.70
CA HIS A 473 1.23 26.18 3.33
C HIS A 473 1.67 26.99 4.55
N HIS A 474 0.78 27.14 5.55
CA HIS A 474 1.11 27.82 6.80
C HIS A 474 2.27 27.15 7.53
N GLU A 475 2.26 25.82 7.65
CA GLU A 475 3.34 25.08 8.33
C GLU A 475 4.69 25.21 7.60
N VAL A 476 4.67 25.26 6.27
CA VAL A 476 5.86 25.54 5.44
C VAL A 476 6.37 26.97 5.65
N GLN A 477 5.48 27.96 5.65
CA GLN A 477 5.83 29.36 5.89
C GLN A 477 6.42 29.56 7.30
N GLN A 478 5.85 28.90 8.31
CA GLN A 478 6.39 28.91 9.67
C GLN A 478 7.79 28.30 9.75
N PHE A 479 8.05 27.21 9.02
CA PHE A 479 9.38 26.63 8.92
C PHE A 479 10.40 27.61 8.28
N LEU A 480 10.06 28.24 7.16
CA LEU A 480 10.92 29.23 6.49
C LEU A 480 11.21 30.43 7.39
N ARG A 481 10.18 30.99 8.03
CA ARG A 481 10.34 32.14 8.96
C ARG A 481 11.24 31.78 10.14
N ARG A 482 11.01 30.63 10.79
CA ARG A 482 11.81 30.19 11.95
C ARG A 482 13.27 29.97 11.57
N THR A 483 13.52 29.30 10.45
CA THR A 483 14.89 29.00 10.01
C THR A 483 15.64 30.22 9.49
N LYS A 484 14.98 31.12 8.75
CA LYS A 484 15.53 32.42 8.37
C LYS A 484 15.91 33.23 9.61
N TRP A 485 14.96 33.40 10.54
CA TRP A 485 15.18 34.17 11.76
C TRP A 485 16.33 33.60 12.61
N LEU A 486 16.37 32.29 12.78
CA LEU A 486 17.43 31.64 13.56
C LEU A 486 18.82 31.82 12.93
N PHE A 487 18.97 31.59 11.62
CA PHE A 487 20.30 31.40 11.03
C PHE A 487 20.74 32.50 10.05
N VAL A 488 19.80 33.13 9.32
CA VAL A 488 20.07 34.23 8.40
C VAL A 488 20.10 35.57 9.15
N ASP A 489 19.16 35.74 10.08
CA ASP A 489 19.10 36.89 10.98
C ASP A 489 19.95 36.67 12.26
N GLU A 490 20.67 35.54 12.33
CA GLU A 490 21.67 35.19 13.34
C GLU A 490 21.13 35.09 14.79
N GLN A 491 19.82 34.93 14.97
CA GLN A 491 19.19 34.94 16.30
C GLN A 491 19.35 33.63 17.08
N CYS A 492 19.83 32.55 16.47
CA CYS A 492 20.08 31.28 17.16
C CYS A 492 21.05 31.45 18.34
N VAL A 493 21.95 32.43 18.32
CA VAL A 493 22.89 32.68 19.43
C VAL A 493 22.19 33.08 20.74
N ASN A 494 20.94 33.53 20.66
CA ASN A 494 20.16 34.04 21.79
C ASN A 494 19.12 33.05 22.33
N VAL A 495 18.91 31.90 21.67
CA VAL A 495 17.86 30.94 22.02
C VAL A 495 18.29 29.48 21.82
N GLY A 496 17.55 28.55 22.42
CA GLY A 496 17.61 27.13 22.08
C GLY A 496 18.94 26.44 22.39
N PHE A 497 19.31 25.48 21.54
CA PHE A 497 20.49 24.63 21.75
C PHE A 497 21.79 25.40 21.50
N THR A 498 21.78 26.31 20.52
CA THR A 498 22.95 27.12 20.17
C THR A 498 23.38 28.01 21.33
N GLN A 499 22.44 28.75 21.94
CA GLN A 499 22.72 29.55 23.13
C GLN A 499 23.27 28.70 24.27
N TYR A 500 22.64 27.54 24.52
CA TYR A 500 23.11 26.62 25.55
C TYR A 500 24.55 26.14 25.28
N MET A 501 24.86 25.76 24.04
CA MET A 501 26.18 25.28 23.67
C MET A 501 27.25 26.37 23.76
N MET A 502 26.92 27.61 23.41
CA MET A 502 27.81 28.77 23.58
C MET A 502 28.23 28.99 25.04
N GLU A 503 27.37 28.65 26.00
CA GLU A 503 27.70 28.67 27.42
C GLU A 503 28.45 27.41 27.83
N ALA A 504 27.99 26.23 27.40
CA ALA A 504 28.58 24.94 27.78
C ALA A 504 30.07 24.83 27.38
N ILE A 505 30.46 25.37 26.22
CA ILE A 505 31.87 25.32 25.78
C ILE A 505 32.82 26.18 26.63
N LYS A 506 32.31 27.08 27.48
CA LYS A 506 33.17 27.89 28.38
C LYS A 506 33.76 27.04 29.49
N THR A 507 33.09 25.95 29.84
CA THR A 507 33.58 24.93 30.77
C THR A 507 34.57 24.02 30.07
N GLN A 508 35.79 23.92 30.60
CA GLN A 508 36.84 23.08 30.03
C GLN A 508 36.81 21.69 30.65
N HIS A 509 36.74 20.66 29.80
CA HIS A 509 36.95 19.27 30.18
C HIS A 509 38.30 18.80 29.65
N VAL A 510 38.97 17.90 30.38
CA VAL A 510 40.28 17.36 29.99
C VAL A 510 40.20 15.84 29.91
N TRP A 511 40.78 15.29 28.86
CA TRP A 511 41.03 13.85 28.73
C TRP A 511 42.46 13.62 28.26
N PHE A 512 42.95 12.38 28.34
CA PHE A 512 44.32 12.04 27.99
C PHE A 512 44.38 11.10 26.79
N GLU A 513 44.98 11.57 25.70
CA GLU A 513 45.30 10.76 24.53
C GLU A 513 46.76 10.31 24.62
N MET A 514 47.02 9.01 24.86
CA MET A 514 48.40 8.49 24.99
C MET A 514 49.28 9.29 25.98
N ASN A 515 48.69 9.73 27.10
CA ASN A 515 49.28 10.61 28.12
C ASN A 515 49.50 12.08 27.72
N HIS A 516 49.00 12.52 26.56
CA HIS A 516 48.91 13.93 26.20
C HIS A 516 47.55 14.49 26.64
N PRO A 517 47.52 15.59 27.43
CA PRO A 517 46.27 16.21 27.81
C PRO A 517 45.62 16.91 26.61
N CYS A 518 44.38 16.53 26.34
CA CYS A 518 43.52 17.13 25.32
C CYS A 518 42.37 17.87 26.01
N THR A 519 42.10 19.10 25.56
CA THR A 519 41.05 19.95 26.15
C THR A 519 39.83 20.01 25.25
N ILE A 520 38.65 19.89 25.85
CA ILE A 520 37.34 20.09 25.22
C ILE A 520 36.76 21.36 25.84
N GLY A 521 36.32 22.29 25.00
CA GLY A 521 35.88 23.62 25.44
C GLY A 521 37.01 24.67 25.52
N LEU A 522 36.62 25.94 25.58
CA LEU A 522 37.49 27.11 25.54
C LEU A 522 37.12 28.07 26.67
N ARG A 523 38.08 28.41 27.54
CA ARG A 523 37.87 29.31 28.69
C ARG A 523 37.18 30.64 28.34
N ASN A 524 37.49 31.20 27.16
CA ASN A 524 36.93 32.48 26.70
C ASN A 524 35.76 32.30 25.72
N GLY A 525 35.25 31.07 25.55
CA GLY A 525 34.27 30.73 24.53
C GLY A 525 34.83 30.77 23.11
N LEU A 526 33.92 30.77 22.14
CA LEU A 526 34.25 30.78 20.71
C LEU A 526 34.66 32.20 20.25
N SER A 527 35.66 32.30 19.37
CA SER A 527 36.03 33.60 18.77
C SER A 527 34.92 34.11 17.86
N ALA A 528 34.80 35.44 17.72
CA ALA A 528 33.81 36.05 16.82
C ALA A 528 33.97 35.60 15.36
N ALA A 529 35.21 35.34 14.92
CA ALA A 529 35.48 34.83 13.57
C ALA A 529 35.00 33.38 13.39
N ALA A 530 35.20 32.52 14.39
CA ALA A 530 34.73 31.14 14.35
C ALA A 530 33.19 31.06 14.45
N LEU A 531 32.58 31.90 15.28
CA LEU A 531 31.11 32.00 15.34
C LEU A 531 30.52 32.46 14.00
N ARG A 532 31.15 33.45 13.35
CA ARG A 532 30.74 33.92 12.03
C ARG A 532 30.77 32.81 10.98
N ARG A 533 31.82 31.98 10.97
CA ARG A 533 31.87 30.79 10.08
C ARG A 533 30.74 29.81 10.36
N CYS A 534 30.44 29.51 11.62
CA CYS A 534 29.30 28.66 11.98
C CYS A 534 27.98 29.22 11.42
N LEU A 535 27.74 30.52 11.60
CA LEU A 535 26.55 31.20 11.08
C LEU A 535 26.48 31.15 9.55
N GLN A 536 27.61 31.36 8.86
CA GLN A 536 27.70 31.27 7.39
C GLN A 536 27.43 29.85 6.86
N LYS A 537 27.90 28.81 7.58
CA LYS A 537 27.58 27.41 7.28
C LYS A 537 26.08 27.13 7.45
N MET A 538 25.46 27.68 8.50
CA MET A 538 24.01 27.54 8.70
C MET A 538 23.17 28.37 7.73
N ALA A 539 23.66 29.52 7.26
CA ALA A 539 23.03 30.25 6.18
C ALA A 539 23.02 29.41 4.89
N SER A 540 24.12 28.71 4.57
CA SER A 540 24.16 27.76 3.45
C SER A 540 23.10 26.66 3.60
N TRP A 541 22.93 26.13 4.82
CA TRP A 541 21.89 25.16 5.15
C TRP A 541 20.49 25.70 4.88
N VAL A 542 20.19 26.93 5.29
CA VAL A 542 18.89 27.58 5.04
C VAL A 542 18.65 27.76 3.53
N GLY A 543 19.66 28.21 2.79
CA GLY A 543 19.52 28.44 1.35
C GLY A 543 19.18 27.16 0.58
N VAL A 544 19.88 26.06 0.88
CA VAL A 544 19.54 24.74 0.30
C VAL A 544 18.17 24.27 0.78
N SER A 545 17.83 24.45 2.07
CA SER A 545 16.52 24.08 2.61
C SER A 545 15.37 24.78 1.89
N ALA A 546 15.51 26.08 1.62
CA ALA A 546 14.50 26.88 0.93
C ALA A 546 14.30 26.43 -0.52
N LYS A 547 15.36 26.08 -1.26
CA LYS A 547 15.26 25.47 -2.61
C LYS A 547 14.59 24.08 -2.58
N VAL A 548 14.85 23.27 -1.55
CA VAL A 548 14.16 21.99 -1.36
C VAL A 548 12.68 22.23 -1.06
N VAL A 549 12.34 23.23 -0.23
CA VAL A 549 10.95 23.62 0.04
C VAL A 549 10.24 24.04 -1.24
N ALA A 550 10.83 24.91 -2.05
CA ALA A 550 10.28 25.32 -3.35
C ALA A 550 9.96 24.13 -4.26
N THR A 551 10.84 23.11 -4.23
CA THR A 551 10.69 21.91 -5.05
C THR A 551 9.62 20.98 -4.49
N GLU A 552 9.57 20.75 -3.18
CA GLU A 552 8.65 19.81 -2.54
C GLU A 552 7.23 20.37 -2.32
N PHE A 553 7.13 21.68 -2.15
CA PHE A 553 5.92 22.44 -1.91
C PHE A 553 5.87 23.64 -2.88
N PRO A 554 5.80 23.40 -4.20
CA PRO A 554 5.77 24.48 -5.18
C PRO A 554 4.53 25.37 -5.01
N SER A 555 4.63 26.62 -5.43
CA SER A 555 3.50 27.58 -5.40
C SER A 555 2.27 27.10 -6.18
N PHE A 556 2.49 26.26 -7.19
CA PHE A 556 1.46 25.62 -8.01
C PHE A 556 0.97 24.27 -7.48
N ASP A 557 1.35 23.85 -6.26
CA ASP A 557 0.90 22.60 -5.68
C ASP A 557 -0.63 22.59 -5.45
N LEU A 558 -1.31 21.59 -6.00
CA LEU A 558 -2.77 21.50 -5.92
C LEU A 558 -3.26 21.33 -4.47
N MET A 559 -2.57 20.51 -3.65
CA MET A 559 -2.93 20.40 -2.22
C MET A 559 -2.64 21.69 -1.45
N GLY A 560 -1.57 22.41 -1.82
CA GLY A 560 -1.24 23.73 -1.25
C GLY A 560 -2.30 24.79 -1.54
N SER A 561 -3.06 24.63 -2.63
CA SER A 561 -4.13 25.56 -3.01
C SER A 561 -5.34 25.49 -2.06
N PHE A 562 -5.52 24.43 -1.27
CA PHE A 562 -6.55 24.40 -0.23
C PHE A 562 -6.34 25.44 0.89
N ARG A 563 -5.19 26.14 0.93
CA ARG A 563 -4.97 27.26 1.85
C ARG A 563 -6.05 28.36 1.72
N ALA A 564 -6.71 28.48 0.57
CA ALA A 564 -7.86 29.38 0.38
C ALA A 564 -9.03 29.09 1.35
N LEU A 565 -9.15 27.85 1.85
CA LEU A 565 -10.20 27.43 2.78
C LEU A 565 -9.80 27.50 4.25
N ALA A 566 -8.60 27.98 4.57
CA ALA A 566 -8.13 28.09 5.95
C ALA A 566 -8.87 29.22 6.67
N LEU A 567 -9.64 28.88 7.71
CA LEU A 567 -10.30 29.87 8.57
C LEU A 567 -9.37 30.25 9.76
N PRO A 568 -9.55 31.42 10.38
CA PRO A 568 -8.85 31.78 11.62
C PRO A 568 -9.34 30.94 12.81
N ASP A 569 -8.43 30.58 13.72
CA ASP A 569 -8.76 29.90 14.98
C ASP A 569 -9.49 30.83 15.96
N SER A 570 -10.37 30.26 16.78
CA SER A 570 -11.21 30.97 17.76
C SER A 570 -10.95 30.58 19.23
N ALA A 571 -10.04 29.63 19.52
CA ALA A 571 -9.99 28.93 20.80
C ALA A 571 -8.61 28.84 21.49
N GLY A 572 -7.68 29.76 21.24
CA GLY A 572 -6.42 29.79 21.98
C GLY A 572 -6.07 31.21 22.41
N ASN A 573 -5.66 31.40 23.67
CA ASN A 573 -4.97 32.61 24.17
C ASN A 573 -3.63 32.90 23.44
N ASP A 574 -3.38 32.24 22.31
CA ASP A 574 -2.22 32.40 21.46
C ASP A 574 -2.55 33.46 20.40
N ASN A 575 -2.57 34.72 20.84
CA ASN A 575 -2.86 35.91 20.03
C ASN A 575 -2.04 35.93 18.72
N SER A 576 -0.89 35.23 18.66
CA SER A 576 0.00 35.13 17.50
C SER A 576 -0.60 34.38 16.30
N ARG A 577 -1.31 33.27 16.54
CA ARG A 577 -1.92 32.43 15.49
C ARG A 577 -3.21 33.05 14.95
N GLU A 578 -3.98 33.67 15.83
CA GLU A 578 -5.22 34.38 15.51
C GLU A 578 -4.95 35.67 14.72
N GLN A 579 -3.97 36.50 15.13
CA GLN A 579 -3.53 37.67 14.34
C GLN A 579 -2.94 37.27 12.99
N HIS A 580 -2.18 36.18 12.93
CA HIS A 580 -1.55 35.74 11.69
C HIS A 580 -2.53 35.14 10.69
N CYS A 581 -3.51 34.32 11.12
CA CYS A 581 -4.56 33.81 10.23
C CYS A 581 -5.56 34.92 9.82
N ARG A 582 -5.84 35.90 10.68
CA ARG A 582 -6.61 37.11 10.29
C ARG A 582 -5.84 37.97 9.29
N GLY A 583 -4.54 38.18 9.51
CA GLY A 583 -3.66 38.87 8.57
C GLY A 583 -3.56 38.17 7.22
N LEU A 584 -3.42 36.84 7.21
CA LEU A 584 -3.40 36.03 5.97
C LEU A 584 -4.75 36.04 5.24
N ALA A 585 -5.89 35.90 5.93
CA ALA A 585 -7.19 35.97 5.26
C ALA A 585 -7.46 37.36 4.64
N GLN A 586 -6.96 38.42 5.25
CA GLN A 586 -7.09 39.81 4.78
C GLN A 586 -6.08 40.10 3.66
N GLN A 587 -4.81 39.69 3.80
CA GLN A 587 -3.79 39.79 2.74
C GLN A 587 -4.08 38.90 1.53
N HIS A 588 -4.56 37.66 1.70
CA HIS A 588 -4.89 36.79 0.58
C HIS A 588 -6.08 37.28 -0.26
N ALA A 589 -6.96 38.10 0.35
CA ALA A 589 -8.02 38.82 -0.35
C ALA A 589 -7.50 40.10 -1.04
N GLU A 590 -6.50 40.76 -0.47
CA GLU A 590 -5.89 42.01 -1.01
C GLU A 590 -4.80 41.74 -2.08
N GLU A 591 -4.09 40.60 -2.03
CA GLU A 591 -2.97 40.22 -2.91
C GLU A 591 -3.36 39.26 -4.05
N GLY A 592 -4.63 38.86 -4.16
CA GLY A 592 -5.14 38.02 -5.25
C GLY A 592 -4.74 36.53 -5.19
N HIS A 593 -3.93 36.10 -4.22
CA HIS A 593 -3.52 34.69 -4.09
C HIS A 593 -4.68 33.71 -3.83
N CYS A 594 -5.71 34.12 -3.07
CA CYS A 594 -6.91 33.29 -2.86
C CYS A 594 -7.63 33.00 -4.19
N LEU A 595 -7.69 33.99 -5.09
CA LEU A 595 -8.32 33.87 -6.40
C LEU A 595 -7.59 32.82 -7.26
N LEU A 596 -6.26 32.87 -7.26
CA LEU A 596 -5.42 31.92 -7.99
C LEU A 596 -5.59 30.49 -7.45
N ASP A 597 -5.62 30.33 -6.13
CA ASP A 597 -5.79 29.03 -5.49
C ASP A 597 -7.17 28.41 -5.79
N ILE A 598 -8.25 29.19 -5.68
CA ILE A 598 -9.61 28.73 -6.04
C ILE A 598 -9.67 28.42 -7.53
N ALA A 599 -9.14 29.29 -8.40
CA ALA A 599 -9.10 29.06 -9.84
C ALA A 599 -8.37 27.75 -10.18
N ARG A 600 -7.24 27.45 -9.53
CA ARG A 600 -6.49 26.21 -9.74
C ARG A 600 -7.28 24.97 -9.31
N LEU A 601 -7.94 25.04 -8.15
CA LEU A 601 -8.80 23.97 -7.66
C LEU A 601 -9.98 23.73 -8.60
N CYS A 602 -10.65 24.79 -9.04
CA CYS A 602 -11.76 24.71 -9.99
C CYS A 602 -11.32 24.15 -11.35
N GLN A 603 -10.19 24.61 -11.88
CA GLN A 603 -9.62 24.09 -13.14
C GLN A 603 -9.33 22.59 -13.05
N SER A 604 -8.81 22.11 -11.92
CA SER A 604 -8.48 20.70 -11.72
C SER A 604 -9.70 19.81 -11.47
N LEU A 605 -10.78 20.37 -10.94
CA LEU A 605 -12.04 19.67 -10.62
C LEU A 605 -13.10 19.84 -11.71
N ASP A 606 -12.81 20.56 -12.79
CA ASP A 606 -13.74 20.90 -13.87
C ASP A 606 -14.98 21.67 -13.37
N LEU A 607 -14.73 22.74 -12.60
CA LEU A 607 -15.75 23.62 -12.00
C LEU A 607 -15.65 25.04 -12.55
N ASP A 608 -16.76 25.79 -12.52
CA ASP A 608 -16.75 27.20 -12.88
C ASP A 608 -16.10 28.03 -11.76
N ALA A 609 -14.91 28.57 -12.05
CA ALA A 609 -14.12 29.34 -11.10
C ALA A 609 -14.82 30.64 -10.65
N GLY A 610 -15.56 31.31 -11.54
CA GLY A 610 -16.27 32.55 -11.23
C GLY A 610 -17.44 32.29 -10.30
N ALA A 611 -18.27 31.30 -10.63
CA ALA A 611 -19.39 30.89 -9.79
C ALA A 611 -18.91 30.36 -8.43
N CYS A 612 -17.85 29.53 -8.40
CA CYS A 612 -17.29 29.02 -7.15
C CYS A 612 -16.77 30.13 -6.23
N LEU A 613 -16.14 31.16 -6.81
CA LEU A 613 -15.66 32.30 -6.04
C LEU A 613 -16.81 33.10 -5.43
N GLU A 614 -17.87 33.35 -6.18
CA GLU A 614 -19.06 34.04 -5.64
C GLU A 614 -19.69 33.27 -4.48
N GLU A 615 -19.84 31.95 -4.63
CA GLU A 615 -20.34 31.06 -3.58
C GLU A 615 -19.43 31.08 -2.34
N PHE A 616 -18.11 31.02 -2.55
CA PHE A 616 -17.12 31.12 -1.48
C PHE A 616 -17.25 32.43 -0.70
N THR A 617 -17.29 33.58 -1.39
CA THR A 617 -17.40 34.90 -0.76
C THR A 617 -18.68 35.04 0.07
N ARG A 618 -19.79 34.43 -0.36
CA ARG A 618 -21.05 34.43 0.40
C ARG A 618 -20.99 33.53 1.64
N LEU A 619 -20.28 32.41 1.59
CA LEU A 619 -20.30 31.40 2.64
C LEU A 619 -19.18 31.55 3.69
N VAL A 620 -18.05 32.15 3.33
CA VAL A 620 -16.85 32.23 4.20
C VAL A 620 -17.14 32.89 5.55
N GLY A 621 -17.91 33.99 5.57
CA GLY A 621 -18.27 34.67 6.83
C GLY A 621 -19.11 33.80 7.76
N ILE A 622 -19.98 32.95 7.20
CA ILE A 622 -20.78 31.99 7.97
C ILE A 622 -19.88 30.89 8.53
N ALA A 623 -18.95 30.37 7.74
CA ALA A 623 -18.00 29.36 8.21
C ALA A 623 -17.12 29.88 9.36
N GLN A 624 -16.64 31.13 9.27
CA GLN A 624 -15.91 31.77 10.36
C GLN A 624 -16.75 31.88 11.65
N GLU A 625 -18.03 32.25 11.53
CA GLU A 625 -18.95 32.29 12.68
C GLU A 625 -19.21 30.88 13.25
N GLN A 626 -19.39 29.86 12.41
CA GLN A 626 -19.56 28.48 12.89
C GLN A 626 -18.32 27.97 13.64
N ARG A 627 -17.11 28.29 13.14
CA ARG A 627 -15.85 27.94 13.83
C ARG A 627 -15.77 28.60 15.20
N ARG A 628 -16.12 29.89 15.28
CA ARG A 628 -16.10 30.67 16.53
C ARG A 628 -17.16 30.21 17.53
N SER A 629 -18.40 30.07 17.09
CA SER A 629 -19.52 29.71 17.97
C SER A 629 -19.47 28.26 18.46
N ARG A 630 -19.01 27.32 17.63
CA ARG A 630 -19.00 25.88 17.96
C ARG A 630 -17.65 25.35 18.47
N GLN A 631 -16.58 26.12 18.37
CA GLN A 631 -15.21 25.68 18.67
C GLN A 631 -14.85 24.35 17.96
N CYS A 632 -15.19 24.27 16.68
CA CYS A 632 -14.99 23.08 15.85
C CYS A 632 -13.75 23.22 14.94
N GLY A 633 -13.33 22.11 14.30
CA GLY A 633 -12.22 22.12 13.36
C GLY A 633 -12.51 22.94 12.09
N ASN A 634 -11.47 23.26 11.31
CA ASN A 634 -11.60 24.08 10.09
C ASN A 634 -12.61 23.49 9.10
N PHE A 635 -12.45 22.20 8.75
CA PHE A 635 -13.36 21.50 7.84
C PHE A 635 -14.79 21.40 8.39
N GLU A 636 -14.93 21.13 9.69
CA GLU A 636 -16.24 21.02 10.35
C GLU A 636 -17.01 22.34 10.32
N ALA A 637 -16.32 23.47 10.42
CA ALA A 637 -16.91 24.79 10.31
C ALA A 637 -17.53 25.04 8.92
N TRP A 638 -16.84 24.64 7.85
CA TRP A 638 -17.39 24.66 6.49
C TRP A 638 -18.60 23.74 6.34
N SER A 639 -18.51 22.50 6.85
CA SER A 639 -19.64 21.56 6.86
C SER A 639 -20.87 22.13 7.57
N HIS A 640 -20.66 22.77 8.73
CA HIS A 640 -21.73 23.45 9.45
C HIS A 640 -22.29 24.68 8.73
N ALA A 641 -21.46 25.45 8.02
CA ALA A 641 -21.92 26.58 7.22
C ALA A 641 -22.81 26.14 6.06
N VAL A 642 -22.42 25.07 5.37
CA VAL A 642 -23.23 24.45 4.32
C VAL A 642 -24.57 23.97 4.90
N GLU A 643 -24.59 23.26 6.03
CA GLU A 643 -25.88 22.80 6.59
C GLU A 643 -26.74 23.96 7.12
N ALA A 644 -26.15 24.99 7.73
CA ALA A 644 -26.87 26.17 8.24
C ALA A 644 -27.59 26.94 7.13
N THR A 645 -27.01 26.98 5.92
CA THR A 645 -27.56 27.71 4.76
C THR A 645 -28.53 26.88 3.91
N LYS A 646 -28.78 25.62 4.27
CA LYS A 646 -29.61 24.68 3.48
C LYS A 646 -31.04 25.15 3.23
N ARG A 647 -31.66 25.89 4.17
CA ARG A 647 -33.01 26.46 4.00
C ARG A 647 -33.04 27.72 3.15
N SER A 648 -31.88 28.33 2.91
CA SER A 648 -31.72 29.59 2.18
C SER A 648 -30.81 29.42 0.95
N ARG A 649 -30.86 28.24 0.30
CA ARG A 649 -30.00 27.90 -0.86
C ARG A 649 -30.12 28.85 -2.03
N VAL A 650 -31.27 29.50 -2.20
CA VAL A 650 -31.46 30.55 -3.20
C VAL A 650 -30.50 31.72 -2.99
N ASN A 651 -30.23 32.08 -1.73
CA ASN A 651 -29.32 33.18 -1.38
C ASN A 651 -27.87 32.68 -1.19
N TYR A 652 -27.69 31.40 -0.90
CA TYR A 652 -26.40 30.74 -0.67
C TYR A 652 -26.26 29.48 -1.54
N PRO A 653 -26.11 29.65 -2.86
CA PRO A 653 -25.78 28.55 -3.75
C PRO A 653 -24.44 27.94 -3.36
N VAL A 654 -24.29 26.64 -3.58
CA VAL A 654 -23.09 25.86 -3.26
C VAL A 654 -22.80 24.81 -4.35
N GLU A 655 -23.28 25.05 -5.58
CA GLU A 655 -23.23 24.06 -6.66
C GLU A 655 -21.78 23.78 -7.09
N ASN A 656 -20.93 24.81 -7.05
CA ASN A 656 -19.51 24.72 -7.40
C ASN A 656 -18.63 24.57 -6.16
N LEU A 657 -18.99 25.22 -5.06
CA LEU A 657 -18.22 25.17 -3.81
C LEU A 657 -18.36 23.83 -3.09
N LEU A 658 -19.51 23.15 -3.17
CA LEU A 658 -19.71 21.87 -2.49
C LEU A 658 -18.76 20.78 -3.03
N PRO A 659 -18.64 20.53 -4.35
CA PRO A 659 -17.63 19.60 -4.89
C PRO A 659 -16.19 19.94 -4.47
N LEU A 660 -15.86 21.24 -4.38
CA LEU A 660 -14.56 21.70 -3.91
C LEU A 660 -14.34 21.35 -2.42
N LEU A 661 -15.35 21.58 -1.57
CA LEU A 661 -15.33 21.17 -0.16
C LEU A 661 -15.28 19.64 -0.01
N GLU A 662 -15.94 18.90 -0.88
CA GLU A 662 -15.87 17.44 -0.90
C GLU A 662 -14.45 16.94 -1.21
N ALA A 663 -13.79 17.56 -2.20
CA ALA A 663 -12.39 17.33 -2.50
C ALA A 663 -11.50 17.70 -1.30
N TYR A 664 -11.71 18.87 -0.68
CA TYR A 664 -10.94 19.31 0.49
C TYR A 664 -10.96 18.29 1.63
N GLY A 665 -12.14 17.74 1.96
CA GLY A 665 -12.24 16.76 3.04
C GLY A 665 -11.69 15.37 2.68
N ALA A 666 -11.74 14.98 1.40
CA ALA A 666 -11.25 13.68 0.94
C ALA A 666 -9.74 13.64 0.64
N PHE A 667 -9.16 14.75 0.18
CA PHE A 667 -7.77 14.83 -0.26
C PHE A 667 -6.84 14.77 0.96
N SER A 668 -6.12 13.66 1.11
CA SER A 668 -5.14 13.48 2.20
C SER A 668 -3.72 13.66 1.67
N CYS A 669 -2.94 14.55 2.31
CA CYS A 669 -1.55 14.81 1.93
C CYS A 669 -0.54 13.79 2.47
N SER A 670 -0.98 12.84 3.30
CA SER A 670 -0.10 11.95 4.06
C SER A 670 -0.45 10.48 3.88
N SER A 671 0.55 9.64 3.60
CA SER A 671 0.40 8.18 3.59
C SER A 671 0.76 7.54 4.94
N SER A 672 1.02 8.34 5.98
CA SER A 672 1.53 7.85 7.27
C SER A 672 0.67 6.79 7.95
N GLY A 673 -0.65 6.82 7.73
CA GLY A 673 -1.57 5.77 8.21
C GLY A 673 -1.22 4.38 7.67
N VAL A 674 -0.64 4.28 6.47
CA VAL A 674 -0.21 3.01 5.87
C VAL A 674 1.04 2.48 6.58
N GLU A 675 2.06 3.33 6.78
CA GLU A 675 3.28 2.98 7.53
C GLU A 675 2.99 2.58 8.98
N GLN A 676 2.09 3.33 9.65
CA GLN A 676 1.65 3.03 11.00
C GLN A 676 0.97 1.67 11.07
N ASN A 677 0.14 1.33 10.07
CA ASN A 677 -0.52 0.03 10.01
C ASN A 677 0.45 -1.12 9.75
N PHE A 678 1.47 -0.93 8.91
CA PHE A 678 2.55 -1.92 8.77
C PHE A 678 3.30 -2.12 10.09
N SER A 679 3.52 -1.04 10.85
CA SER A 679 4.15 -1.10 12.18
C SER A 679 3.28 -1.85 13.19
N VAL A 680 1.98 -1.55 13.26
CA VAL A 680 0.98 -2.28 14.06
C VAL A 680 1.00 -3.75 13.68
N ARG A 681 0.95 -4.08 12.38
CA ARG A 681 0.98 -5.44 11.87
C ARG A 681 2.23 -6.22 12.31
N GLN A 682 3.40 -5.58 12.36
CA GLN A 682 4.62 -6.24 12.86
C GLN A 682 4.46 -6.72 14.31
N TRP A 683 3.65 -6.03 15.11
CA TRP A 683 3.34 -6.44 16.48
C TRP A 683 2.30 -7.57 16.51
N LEU A 684 1.34 -7.58 15.57
CA LEU A 684 0.23 -8.54 15.54
C LEU A 684 0.64 -9.94 15.06
N VAL A 685 1.62 -10.05 14.14
CA VAL A 685 2.05 -11.33 13.56
C VAL A 685 3.54 -11.54 13.82
N PRO A 686 3.93 -12.30 14.87
CA PRO A 686 5.34 -12.62 15.09
C PRO A 686 5.86 -13.45 13.91
N LYS A 687 7.14 -13.25 13.56
CA LYS A 687 7.83 -13.81 12.38
C LYS A 687 7.70 -15.33 12.18
N GLN A 688 7.21 -16.08 13.18
CA GLN A 688 7.18 -17.54 13.24
C GLN A 688 5.82 -18.18 12.90
N ARG A 689 4.75 -17.43 12.58
CA ARG A 689 3.42 -18.02 12.31
C ARG A 689 2.94 -17.75 10.87
N GLY A 690 2.64 -18.83 10.15
CA GLY A 690 1.93 -18.79 8.87
C GLY A 690 0.45 -18.53 9.09
N VAL A 691 -0.02 -17.34 8.70
CA VAL A 691 -1.41 -16.90 8.83
C VAL A 691 -1.93 -16.54 7.44
N SER A 692 -3.21 -16.79 7.15
CA SER A 692 -3.80 -16.43 5.85
C SER A 692 -3.89 -14.90 5.70
N ASN A 693 -3.80 -14.42 4.45
CA ASN A 693 -3.87 -12.98 4.15
C ASN A 693 -5.16 -12.35 4.70
N GLN A 694 -6.30 -13.04 4.58
CA GLN A 694 -7.59 -12.55 5.07
C GLN A 694 -7.60 -12.40 6.59
N HIS A 695 -7.05 -13.36 7.33
CA HIS A 695 -7.03 -13.28 8.79
C HIS A 695 -6.11 -12.16 9.30
N GLU A 696 -4.99 -11.94 8.61
CA GLU A 696 -4.09 -10.81 8.89
C GLU A 696 -4.80 -9.47 8.66
N LEU A 697 -5.57 -9.35 7.57
CA LEU A 697 -6.38 -8.18 7.26
C LEU A 697 -7.49 -7.95 8.30
N ASP A 698 -8.21 -9.00 8.71
CA ASP A 698 -9.30 -8.91 9.70
C ASP A 698 -8.80 -8.36 11.03
N HIS A 699 -7.63 -8.84 11.48
CA HIS A 699 -7.01 -8.36 12.71
C HIS A 699 -6.63 -6.88 12.58
N LEU A 700 -5.99 -6.50 11.47
CA LEU A 700 -5.59 -5.13 11.22
C LEU A 700 -6.79 -4.18 11.19
N GLN A 701 -7.88 -4.56 10.51
CA GLN A 701 -9.11 -3.75 10.43
C GLN A 701 -9.71 -3.49 11.82
N ILE A 702 -9.78 -4.49 12.70
CA ILE A 702 -10.31 -4.33 14.07
C ILE A 702 -9.42 -3.40 14.90
N VAL A 703 -8.09 -3.53 14.79
CA VAL A 703 -7.16 -2.72 15.59
C VAL A 703 -7.24 -1.25 15.20
N VAL A 704 -7.26 -0.98 13.89
CA VAL A 704 -7.13 0.37 13.33
C VAL A 704 -8.47 1.10 13.22
N ALA A 705 -9.61 0.41 13.28
CA ALA A 705 -10.93 1.03 13.07
C ALA A 705 -11.24 2.15 14.07
N ASP A 706 -11.46 3.37 13.57
CA ASP A 706 -11.93 4.48 14.39
C ASP A 706 -13.46 4.44 14.48
N VAL A 707 -13.98 3.99 15.62
CA VAL A 707 -15.41 3.72 15.81
C VAL A 707 -15.89 4.42 17.08
N SER A 708 -16.77 5.41 16.90
CA SER A 708 -17.44 6.12 18.00
C SER A 708 -18.55 5.29 18.66
N ASP A 709 -19.27 4.47 17.89
CA ASP A 709 -20.33 3.58 18.37
C ASP A 709 -19.96 2.10 18.18
N GLU A 710 -19.31 1.53 19.18
CA GLU A 710 -18.95 0.10 19.21
C GLU A 710 -20.19 -0.80 19.24
N GLN A 711 -21.32 -0.31 19.79
CA GLN A 711 -22.55 -1.11 19.92
C GLN A 711 -23.17 -1.41 18.57
N ALA A 712 -23.17 -0.44 17.67
CA ALA A 712 -23.61 -0.64 16.28
C ALA A 712 -22.79 -1.74 15.59
N VAL A 713 -21.47 -1.77 15.82
CA VAL A 713 -20.58 -2.80 15.25
C VAL A 713 -20.91 -4.17 15.83
N PHE A 714 -21.13 -4.29 17.14
CA PHE A 714 -21.50 -5.56 17.77
C PHE A 714 -22.85 -6.07 17.28
N LYS A 715 -23.83 -5.18 17.12
CA LYS A 715 -25.15 -5.53 16.56
C LYS A 715 -25.03 -6.05 15.13
N ALA A 716 -24.25 -5.38 14.28
CA ALA A 716 -23.99 -5.82 12.91
C ALA A 716 -23.23 -7.17 12.87
N ALA A 717 -22.23 -7.35 13.74
CA ALA A 717 -21.49 -8.61 13.86
C ALA A 717 -22.40 -9.77 14.32
N SER A 718 -23.37 -9.51 15.20
CA SER A 718 -24.38 -10.50 15.61
C SER A 718 -25.30 -10.90 14.45
N VAL A 719 -25.70 -9.96 13.59
CA VAL A 719 -26.48 -10.30 12.37
C VAL A 719 -25.69 -11.23 11.46
N ILE A 720 -24.42 -10.89 11.18
CA ILE A 720 -23.54 -11.71 10.35
C ILE A 720 -23.29 -13.08 11.00
N TRP A 721 -23.11 -13.13 12.32
CA TRP A 721 -22.96 -14.38 13.06
C TRP A 721 -24.16 -15.31 12.87
N VAL A 722 -25.38 -14.78 13.06
CA VAL A 722 -26.62 -15.54 12.90
C VAL A 722 -26.76 -16.05 11.47
N GLN A 723 -26.44 -15.21 10.48
CA GLN A 723 -26.47 -15.56 9.06
C GLN A 723 -25.53 -16.72 8.70
N LEU A 724 -24.33 -16.76 9.28
CA LEU A 724 -23.28 -17.72 8.89
C LEU A 724 -23.22 -18.98 9.77
N TYR A 725 -23.47 -18.85 11.08
CA TYR A 725 -23.11 -19.86 12.07
C TYR A 725 -24.26 -20.33 12.96
N GLY A 726 -25.38 -19.60 13.01
CA GLY A 726 -26.53 -19.95 13.87
C GLY A 726 -26.21 -19.89 15.38
N LYS A 727 -27.07 -20.51 16.20
CA LYS A 727 -27.00 -20.43 17.68
C LYS A 727 -25.66 -20.93 18.23
N PRO A 728 -24.90 -20.12 18.99
CA PRO A 728 -23.70 -20.61 19.66
C PRO A 728 -24.05 -21.65 20.73
N ARG A 729 -23.34 -22.80 20.76
CA ARG A 729 -23.52 -23.78 21.83
C ARG A 729 -23.12 -23.18 23.18
N GLN A 730 -23.94 -23.39 24.21
CA GLN A 730 -23.61 -23.03 25.59
C GLN A 730 -22.47 -23.92 26.09
N THR A 731 -21.25 -23.40 26.09
CA THR A 731 -20.16 -23.95 26.90
C THR A 731 -19.84 -22.94 27.99
N GLY A 732 -20.24 -23.27 29.22
CA GLY A 732 -19.98 -22.44 30.39
C GLY A 732 -18.49 -22.40 30.72
N ARG A 733 -17.93 -21.20 30.77
CA ARG A 733 -16.89 -20.79 31.73
C ARG A 733 -16.83 -19.25 31.75
N ARG A 734 -16.99 -18.68 32.95
CA ARG A 734 -16.86 -17.24 33.21
C ARG A 734 -15.40 -16.81 33.02
N LEU A 735 -15.18 -15.74 32.26
CA LEU A 735 -13.91 -15.01 32.18
C LEU A 735 -13.78 -14.11 33.42
N ARG A 736 -12.75 -14.30 34.25
CA ARG A 736 -12.33 -13.33 35.29
C ARG A 736 -11.13 -12.55 34.79
N GLY A 737 -11.20 -11.22 34.81
CA GLY A 737 -10.10 -10.33 34.46
C GLY A 737 -9.35 -9.85 35.70
N TYR A 738 -8.01 -9.80 35.59
CA TYR A 738 -7.12 -9.09 36.51
C TYR A 738 -6.61 -7.81 35.82
N PHE A 739 -6.73 -6.67 36.50
CA PHE A 739 -5.97 -5.46 36.19
C PHE A 739 -5.12 -5.12 37.42
N LYS A 740 -3.80 -5.02 37.25
CA LYS A 740 -2.93 -4.33 38.20
C LYS A 740 -2.86 -2.86 37.77
N VAL A 741 -3.27 -1.98 38.67
CA VAL A 741 -3.03 -0.53 38.59
C VAL A 741 -1.60 -0.28 39.03
N ALA A 742 -0.85 0.49 38.23
CA ALA A 742 0.48 0.94 38.59
C ALA A 742 0.39 2.15 39.53
N ASN A 743 1.18 2.15 40.60
CA ASN A 743 1.37 3.31 41.46
C ASN A 743 2.12 4.42 40.73
N PRO A 744 1.73 5.70 40.87
CA PRO A 744 2.55 6.83 40.51
C PRO A 744 3.25 7.38 41.75
N GLU A 745 4.57 7.29 41.83
CA GLU A 745 5.33 8.14 42.76
C GLU A 745 6.75 8.38 42.25
N GLN A 746 7.02 9.63 41.86
CA GLN A 746 8.02 10.53 42.47
C GLN A 746 8.28 11.68 41.49
N GLN A 747 7.83 12.88 41.88
CA GLN A 747 8.11 14.12 41.16
C GLN A 747 9.55 14.55 41.45
N SER A 748 10.41 14.47 40.43
CA SER A 748 11.68 15.20 40.40
C SER A 748 11.42 16.65 39.98
N VAL A 749 12.14 17.59 40.60
CA VAL A 749 12.10 19.06 40.37
C VAL A 749 12.62 19.47 38.97
N GLN A 750 13.18 18.52 38.18
CA GLN A 750 13.72 18.76 36.85
C GLN A 750 12.65 18.73 35.74
N LYS A 751 12.82 19.58 34.72
CA LYS A 751 11.89 19.65 33.58
C LYS A 751 12.10 18.47 32.62
N PRO A 752 11.05 17.73 32.23
CA PRO A 752 11.15 16.73 31.16
C PRO A 752 11.68 17.35 29.85
N LEU A 753 12.42 16.59 29.04
CA LEU A 753 12.88 17.03 27.70
C LEU A 753 11.74 17.64 26.87
N LYS A 754 10.54 17.06 26.96
CA LYS A 754 9.33 17.57 26.28
C LYS A 754 8.98 18.99 26.71
N THR A 755 9.13 19.32 27.98
CA THR A 755 8.88 20.66 28.53
C THR A 755 9.96 21.64 28.09
N TRP A 756 11.24 21.24 28.09
CA TRP A 756 12.32 22.08 27.58
C TRP A 756 12.11 22.45 26.10
N LEU A 757 11.83 21.45 25.25
CA LEU A 757 11.54 21.67 23.83
C LEU A 757 10.30 22.55 23.63
N LYS A 758 9.26 22.38 24.46
CA LYS A 758 8.06 23.23 24.41
C LYS A 758 8.42 24.69 24.68
N ASN A 759 9.16 24.97 25.76
CA ASN A 759 9.56 26.32 26.12
C ASN A 759 10.42 26.98 25.02
N ARG A 760 11.42 26.26 24.48
CA ARG A 760 12.25 26.74 23.35
C ARG A 760 11.36 27.19 22.18
N ARG A 761 10.39 26.36 21.80
CA ARG A 761 9.50 26.65 20.66
C ARG A 761 8.58 27.83 20.92
N GLU A 762 8.10 27.98 22.15
CA GLU A 762 7.31 29.15 22.58
C GLU A 762 8.15 30.44 22.51
N GLU A 763 9.42 30.40 22.96
CA GLU A 763 10.35 31.54 22.85
C GLU A 763 10.59 31.95 21.39
N VAL A 764 10.91 30.99 20.51
CA VAL A 764 11.09 31.25 19.07
C VAL A 764 9.81 31.82 18.44
N SER A 765 8.65 31.26 18.77
CA SER A 765 7.36 31.70 18.21
C SER A 765 6.99 33.11 18.69
N ALA A 766 7.21 33.42 19.97
CA ALA A 766 6.93 34.73 20.54
C ALA A 766 7.78 35.85 19.91
N MET A 767 9.05 35.57 19.61
CA MET A 767 9.94 36.54 18.96
C MET A 767 9.56 36.81 17.50
N ILE A 768 9.06 35.80 16.79
CA ILE A 768 8.60 35.94 15.39
C ILE A 768 7.24 36.64 15.31
N ALA A 769 6.38 36.48 16.31
CA ALA A 769 5.06 37.12 16.34
C ALA A 769 5.11 38.65 16.32
N GLY A 770 6.23 39.27 16.68
CA GLY A 770 6.44 40.72 16.61
C GLY A 770 6.82 41.26 15.21
N ALA A 771 7.14 40.39 14.25
CA ALA A 771 7.46 40.78 12.87
C ALA A 771 6.20 40.85 12.00
N LYS A 772 6.19 41.71 10.96
CA LYS A 772 5.08 41.73 9.97
C LYS A 772 4.91 40.34 9.38
N ALA A 773 3.65 39.90 9.26
CA ALA A 773 3.26 38.57 8.81
C ALA A 773 3.43 38.34 7.29
N GLU A 774 4.53 38.79 6.70
CA GLU A 774 4.76 38.73 5.25
C GLU A 774 5.00 37.28 4.77
N THR A 775 4.35 36.90 3.67
CA THR A 775 4.57 35.60 3.02
C THR A 775 5.97 35.59 2.41
N LEU A 776 6.79 34.60 2.78
CA LEU A 776 8.15 34.49 2.25
C LEU A 776 8.15 33.66 0.97
N ASP A 777 8.78 34.18 -0.09
CA ASP A 777 9.16 33.37 -1.24
C ASP A 777 10.39 32.52 -0.87
N PRO A 778 10.32 31.18 -0.99
CA PRO A 778 11.50 30.33 -0.82
C PRO A 778 12.71 30.74 -1.67
N ALA A 779 12.51 31.32 -2.85
CA ALA A 779 13.60 31.81 -3.71
C ALA A 779 14.33 33.00 -3.07
N ASP A 780 13.59 33.99 -2.57
CA ASP A 780 14.16 35.15 -1.90
C ASP A 780 14.93 34.76 -0.64
N VAL A 781 14.37 33.85 0.16
CA VAL A 781 15.04 33.30 1.34
C VAL A 781 16.33 32.58 0.94
N ALA A 782 16.32 31.83 -0.18
CA ALA A 782 17.50 31.14 -0.67
C ALA A 782 18.60 32.11 -1.11
N ASP A 783 18.24 33.18 -1.81
CA ASP A 783 19.18 34.18 -2.31
C ASP A 783 19.78 35.01 -1.18
N GLU A 784 18.97 35.45 -0.22
CA GLU A 784 19.46 36.13 0.99
C GLU A 784 20.42 35.24 1.79
N ALA A 785 20.05 33.97 1.99
CA ALA A 785 20.88 33.01 2.70
C ALA A 785 22.19 32.70 1.96
N ARG A 786 22.17 32.66 0.62
CA ARG A 786 23.36 32.51 -0.22
C ARG A 786 24.32 33.70 -0.08
N VAL A 787 23.79 34.92 -0.09
CA VAL A 787 24.60 36.13 0.13
C VAL A 787 25.24 36.11 1.52
N LYS A 788 24.46 35.72 2.54
CA LYS A 788 24.96 35.61 3.92
C LYS A 788 26.02 34.52 4.10
N ALA A 789 25.86 33.38 3.43
CA ALA A 789 26.83 32.29 3.47
C ALA A 789 28.23 32.71 2.97
N GLY A 790 28.30 33.57 1.96
CA GLY A 790 29.58 34.07 1.43
C GLY A 790 30.50 32.92 1.00
N HIS A 791 31.68 32.83 1.61
CA HIS A 791 32.69 31.82 1.27
C HIS A 791 32.36 30.41 1.76
N GLU A 792 31.40 30.24 2.67
CA GLU A 792 30.92 28.93 3.11
C GLU A 792 29.92 28.32 2.12
N TRP A 793 29.51 29.07 1.09
CA TRP A 793 28.70 28.54 -0.01
C TRP A 793 29.58 27.74 -1.00
N LEU A 794 29.61 26.43 -0.83
CA LEU A 794 30.43 25.52 -1.64
C LEU A 794 29.77 25.12 -2.98
N ALA A 795 30.58 24.66 -3.93
CA ALA A 795 30.12 24.10 -5.20
C ALA A 795 29.19 22.87 -5.06
N LYS A 796 29.21 22.18 -3.90
CA LYS A 796 28.22 21.14 -3.57
C LYS A 796 26.82 21.72 -3.36
N HIS A 797 26.70 22.92 -2.77
CA HIS A 797 25.43 23.63 -2.61
C HIS A 797 24.85 24.05 -3.96
N ASP A 798 25.68 24.61 -4.87
CA ASP A 798 25.24 24.97 -6.22
C ASP A 798 24.73 23.75 -7.00
N ARG A 799 25.45 22.62 -6.96
CA ARG A 799 25.01 21.38 -7.60
C ARG A 799 23.68 20.87 -7.05
N GLU A 800 23.49 20.93 -5.74
CA GLU A 800 22.22 20.53 -5.13
C GLU A 800 21.09 21.51 -5.50
N CYS A 801 21.34 22.83 -5.53
CA CYS A 801 20.35 23.82 -5.95
C CYS A 801 19.94 23.62 -7.42
N ALA A 802 20.89 23.44 -8.33
CA ALA A 802 20.59 23.13 -9.74
C ALA A 802 19.75 21.85 -9.87
N ARG A 803 20.09 20.81 -9.10
CA ARG A 803 19.31 19.56 -9.08
C ARG A 803 17.88 19.77 -8.55
N GLN A 804 17.66 20.73 -7.65
CA GLN A 804 16.31 21.09 -7.18
C GLN A 804 15.53 21.85 -8.26
N GLU A 805 16.18 22.76 -8.97
CA GLU A 805 15.58 23.50 -10.09
C GLU A 805 15.15 22.57 -11.23
N ASP A 806 15.99 21.60 -11.61
CA ASP A 806 15.64 20.56 -12.58
C ASP A 806 14.41 19.73 -12.14
N LEU A 807 14.36 19.37 -10.84
CA LEU A 807 13.23 18.63 -10.28
C LEU A 807 11.94 19.47 -10.23
N LEU A 808 12.05 20.75 -9.89
CA LEU A 808 10.92 21.68 -9.87
C LEU A 808 10.38 21.88 -11.29
N TYR A 809 11.26 22.04 -12.27
CA TYR A 809 10.88 22.10 -13.68
C TYR A 809 10.17 20.83 -14.12
N GLY A 810 10.71 19.65 -13.79
CA GLY A 810 10.03 18.37 -14.07
C GLY A 810 8.63 18.27 -13.43
N LYS A 811 8.45 18.77 -12.20
CA LYS A 811 7.13 18.84 -11.55
C LYS A 811 6.20 19.84 -12.25
N ALA A 812 6.72 20.95 -12.75
CA ALA A 812 5.94 21.92 -13.53
C ALA A 812 5.46 21.30 -14.85
N LEU A 813 6.31 20.52 -15.55
CA LEU A 813 5.90 19.76 -16.74
C LEU A 813 4.79 18.74 -16.43
N GLU A 814 4.93 17.98 -15.33
CA GLU A 814 3.89 17.03 -14.88
C GLU A 814 2.57 17.72 -14.48
N ALA A 815 2.64 18.92 -13.90
CA ALA A 815 1.47 19.73 -13.56
C ALA A 815 0.81 20.32 -14.83
N ALA A 816 1.62 20.77 -15.78
CA ALA A 816 1.15 21.28 -17.07
C ALA A 816 0.41 20.21 -17.88
N SER A 817 0.96 18.98 -17.95
CA SER A 817 0.34 17.86 -18.66
C SER A 817 -1.00 17.44 -18.05
N LYS A 818 -1.26 17.79 -16.79
CA LYS A 818 -2.52 17.51 -16.06
C LYS A 818 -3.44 18.71 -16.00
N ASN A 819 -3.15 19.79 -16.74
CA ASN A 819 -3.91 21.03 -16.72
C ASN A 819 -4.06 21.61 -15.29
N GLN A 820 -2.98 21.58 -14.49
CA GLN A 820 -2.97 22.11 -13.11
C GLN A 820 -2.27 23.47 -12.99
N LEU A 821 -1.52 23.88 -14.01
CA LEU A 821 -0.93 25.22 -14.06
C LEU A 821 -1.94 26.23 -14.61
N LEU A 822 -1.94 27.43 -14.03
CA LEU A 822 -2.75 28.54 -14.51
C LEU A 822 -2.14 29.15 -15.78
N ALA A 823 -2.93 29.92 -16.52
CA ALA A 823 -2.52 30.49 -17.80
C ALA A 823 -1.23 31.34 -17.73
N HIS A 824 -1.01 32.07 -16.63
CA HIS A 824 0.20 32.88 -16.44
C HIS A 824 1.43 32.08 -15.99
N GLU A 825 1.23 30.85 -15.51
CA GLU A 825 2.31 29.92 -15.11
C GLU A 825 2.78 29.06 -16.29
N LEU A 826 1.98 28.99 -17.36
CA LEU A 826 2.25 28.24 -18.59
C LEU A 826 3.07 29.06 -19.58
N SER A 827 4.40 28.97 -19.50
CA SER A 827 5.28 29.46 -20.56
C SER A 827 5.17 28.61 -21.84
N GLU A 828 5.54 29.18 -22.99
CA GLU A 828 5.60 28.43 -24.26
C GLU A 828 6.54 27.22 -24.17
N ASP A 829 7.65 27.38 -23.46
CA ASP A 829 8.64 26.32 -23.23
C ASP A 829 8.06 25.16 -22.39
N ILE A 830 7.36 25.47 -21.27
CA ILE A 830 6.70 24.45 -20.45
C ILE A 830 5.64 23.70 -21.26
N ARG A 831 4.87 24.41 -22.10
CA ARG A 831 3.84 23.80 -22.93
C ARG A 831 4.44 22.84 -23.97
N ALA A 832 5.49 23.26 -24.67
CA ALA A 832 6.16 22.43 -25.66
C ALA A 832 6.80 21.20 -25.03
N ASN A 833 7.51 21.36 -23.91
CA ASN A 833 8.20 20.26 -23.24
C ASN A 833 7.25 19.30 -22.52
N ALA A 834 6.09 19.76 -22.04
CA ALA A 834 5.06 18.89 -21.48
C ALA A 834 4.48 17.92 -22.54
N ALA A 835 4.26 18.40 -23.77
CA ALA A 835 3.82 17.55 -24.88
C ALA A 835 4.89 16.51 -25.27
N LEU A 836 6.15 16.93 -25.36
CA LEU A 836 7.27 16.02 -25.63
C LEU A 836 7.44 14.97 -24.52
N LEU A 837 7.20 15.33 -23.26
CA LEU A 837 7.25 14.40 -22.14
C LEU A 837 6.19 13.31 -22.30
N GLU A 838 4.96 13.66 -22.69
CA GLU A 838 3.90 12.69 -22.93
C GLU A 838 4.22 11.73 -24.08
N GLU A 839 4.76 12.24 -25.20
CA GLU A 839 5.23 11.42 -26.32
C GLU A 839 6.34 10.44 -25.90
N ALA A 840 7.33 10.95 -25.17
CA ALA A 840 8.44 10.15 -24.65
C ALA A 840 7.95 9.06 -23.68
N GLU A 841 6.99 9.37 -22.81
CA GLU A 841 6.37 8.40 -21.91
C GLU A 841 5.63 7.29 -22.67
N ASN A 842 4.90 7.65 -23.73
CA ASN A 842 4.20 6.68 -24.58
C ASN A 842 5.19 5.79 -25.36
N HIS A 843 6.30 6.34 -25.84
CA HIS A 843 7.38 5.56 -26.45
C HIS A 843 8.01 4.58 -25.44
N ASN A 844 8.33 5.07 -24.24
CA ASN A 844 8.89 4.27 -23.15
C ASN A 844 7.93 3.15 -22.72
N ARG A 845 6.62 3.42 -22.69
CA ARG A 845 5.57 2.41 -22.45
C ARG A 845 5.63 1.28 -23.47
N ALA A 846 5.59 1.62 -24.77
CA ALA A 846 5.67 0.62 -25.84
C ALA A 846 7.00 -0.15 -25.83
N ALA A 847 8.10 0.47 -25.40
CA ALA A 847 9.38 -0.23 -25.22
C ALA A 847 9.34 -1.22 -24.04
N ARG A 848 8.72 -0.85 -22.90
CA ARG A 848 8.55 -1.72 -21.73
C ARG A 848 7.69 -2.94 -22.05
N ASP A 849 6.53 -2.75 -22.69
CA ASP A 849 5.64 -3.86 -23.04
C ASP A 849 6.35 -4.85 -23.99
N ARG A 850 7.08 -4.36 -25.00
CA ARG A 850 7.88 -5.22 -25.88
C ARG A 850 8.99 -5.99 -25.16
N LEU A 851 9.61 -5.39 -24.15
CA LEU A 851 10.64 -6.08 -23.35
C LEU A 851 10.02 -7.18 -22.49
N GLU A 852 8.86 -6.92 -21.91
CA GLU A 852 8.14 -7.88 -21.09
C GLU A 852 7.59 -9.04 -21.92
N ASP A 853 6.98 -8.77 -23.07
CA ASP A 853 6.54 -9.80 -24.02
C ASP A 853 7.71 -10.72 -24.42
N ARG A 854 8.89 -10.14 -24.66
CA ARG A 854 10.12 -10.91 -24.93
C ARG A 854 10.56 -11.74 -23.72
N MET A 855 10.43 -11.22 -22.51
CA MET A 855 10.79 -11.94 -21.29
C MET A 855 9.81 -13.08 -21.00
N GLN A 856 8.50 -12.84 -21.15
CA GLN A 856 7.47 -13.88 -21.04
C GLN A 856 7.67 -14.96 -22.10
N ALA A 857 7.93 -14.58 -23.36
CA ALA A 857 8.25 -15.54 -24.42
C ALA A 857 9.52 -16.36 -24.14
N ARG A 858 10.53 -15.79 -23.46
CA ARG A 858 11.74 -16.52 -23.03
C ARG A 858 11.50 -17.50 -21.88
N LEU A 859 10.54 -17.20 -21.01
CA LEU A 859 10.14 -18.07 -19.90
C LEU A 859 9.13 -19.13 -20.34
N ALA A 860 8.38 -18.87 -21.41
CA ALA A 860 7.48 -19.83 -22.02
C ALA A 860 8.27 -20.99 -22.61
N ARG A 861 7.83 -22.21 -22.33
CA ARG A 861 8.45 -23.41 -22.89
C ARG A 861 7.90 -23.65 -24.30
N PRO A 862 8.75 -23.79 -25.34
CA PRO A 862 8.26 -24.10 -26.67
C PRO A 862 7.70 -25.52 -26.75
N GLU A 863 6.66 -25.71 -27.55
CA GLU A 863 6.18 -27.03 -27.95
C GLU A 863 7.20 -27.67 -28.89
N PHE A 864 7.76 -28.81 -28.46
CA PHE A 864 8.67 -29.62 -29.27
C PHE A 864 7.89 -30.79 -29.88
N ASN A 865 7.81 -30.82 -31.22
CA ASN A 865 7.25 -31.96 -31.94
C ASN A 865 8.40 -32.88 -32.42
N PRO A 866 8.57 -34.08 -31.82
CA PRO A 866 9.61 -35.02 -32.22
C PRO A 866 9.31 -35.74 -33.55
N TYR A 867 8.06 -35.73 -34.02
CA TYR A 867 7.65 -36.59 -35.13
C TYR A 867 8.42 -36.30 -36.43
N GLY A 868 9.06 -37.32 -36.99
CA GLY A 868 9.80 -37.25 -38.24
C GLY A 868 11.15 -36.52 -38.18
N LYS A 869 11.59 -36.09 -36.99
CA LYS A 869 12.86 -35.37 -36.81
C LYS A 869 14.07 -36.30 -36.91
N THR A 870 15.14 -35.79 -37.51
CA THR A 870 16.42 -36.51 -37.63
C THR A 870 17.32 -36.19 -36.46
N VAL A 871 17.85 -37.21 -35.78
CA VAL A 871 18.59 -37.04 -34.51
C VAL A 871 19.98 -37.64 -34.59
N HIS A 872 20.99 -36.83 -34.31
CA HIS A 872 22.36 -37.30 -34.09
C HIS A 872 22.69 -37.26 -32.60
N CYS A 873 23.35 -38.29 -32.10
CA CYS A 873 23.77 -38.35 -30.70
C CYS A 873 25.29 -38.39 -30.61
N GLU A 874 25.86 -37.58 -29.71
CA GLU A 874 27.28 -37.62 -29.39
C GLU A 874 27.69 -39.01 -28.88
N HIS A 875 28.87 -39.46 -29.33
CA HIS A 875 29.34 -40.83 -29.12
C HIS A 875 29.47 -41.15 -27.62
N GLY A 876 28.96 -42.31 -27.21
CA GLY A 876 29.04 -42.79 -25.82
C GLY A 876 27.92 -42.32 -24.88
N LEU A 877 26.96 -41.52 -25.33
CA LEU A 877 25.83 -41.07 -24.49
C LEU A 877 24.73 -42.11 -24.29
N PHE A 878 24.54 -43.00 -25.27
CA PHE A 878 23.55 -44.08 -25.24
C PHE A 878 24.16 -45.36 -25.82
N GLN A 879 23.67 -46.51 -25.38
CA GLN A 879 23.92 -47.76 -26.11
C GLN A 879 23.06 -47.79 -27.38
N ASP A 880 23.56 -48.39 -28.46
CA ASP A 880 22.87 -48.40 -29.78
C ASP A 880 21.42 -48.95 -29.69
N ALA A 881 21.19 -49.95 -28.84
CA ALA A 881 19.85 -50.50 -28.60
C ALA A 881 18.89 -49.49 -27.96
N ASP A 882 19.36 -48.72 -26.97
CA ASP A 882 18.57 -47.72 -26.26
C ASP A 882 18.27 -46.50 -27.14
N PHE A 883 19.27 -46.07 -27.93
CA PHE A 883 19.11 -44.98 -28.89
C PHE A 883 18.06 -45.32 -29.95
N ASN A 884 18.16 -46.50 -30.57
CA ASN A 884 17.20 -46.96 -31.57
C ASN A 884 15.78 -47.13 -30.99
N ARG A 885 15.66 -47.59 -29.75
CA ARG A 885 14.37 -47.66 -29.04
C ARG A 885 13.73 -46.29 -28.87
N LEU A 886 14.50 -45.28 -28.47
CA LEU A 886 14.01 -43.91 -28.29
C LEU A 886 13.62 -43.24 -29.61
N LEU A 887 14.35 -43.51 -30.70
CA LEU A 887 13.97 -43.06 -32.03
C LEU A 887 12.60 -43.62 -32.45
N LEU A 888 12.38 -44.93 -32.26
CA LEU A 888 11.09 -45.57 -32.57
C LEU A 888 9.95 -45.05 -31.69
N GLN A 889 10.20 -44.90 -30.37
CA GLN A 889 9.21 -44.45 -29.40
C GLN A 889 8.65 -43.06 -29.74
N HIS A 890 9.50 -42.16 -30.22
CA HIS A 890 9.13 -40.77 -30.52
C HIS A 890 8.98 -40.48 -32.03
N HIS A 891 8.95 -41.53 -32.87
CA HIS A 891 8.86 -41.44 -34.33
C HIS A 891 9.96 -40.57 -34.99
N MET A 892 11.16 -40.59 -34.44
CA MET A 892 12.36 -39.92 -34.94
C MET A 892 13.20 -40.85 -35.82
N ARG A 893 14.15 -40.28 -36.58
CA ARG A 893 15.00 -41.03 -37.52
C ARG A 893 16.48 -40.80 -37.23
N ALA A 894 17.31 -41.82 -37.41
CA ALA A 894 18.75 -41.63 -37.45
C ALA A 894 19.15 -40.94 -38.77
N PRO A 895 20.17 -40.07 -38.77
CA PRO A 895 20.66 -39.43 -39.98
C PRO A 895 21.23 -40.47 -40.94
N HIS A 896 20.92 -40.34 -42.22
CA HIS A 896 21.50 -41.16 -43.29
C HIS A 896 22.45 -40.30 -44.13
N GLY A 897 23.74 -40.68 -44.16
CA GLY A 897 24.76 -39.93 -44.89
C GLY A 897 24.87 -38.46 -44.41
N ASP A 898 24.90 -37.52 -45.35
CA ASP A 898 25.03 -36.08 -45.06
C ASP A 898 23.67 -35.34 -44.94
N ALA A 899 22.60 -36.05 -44.59
CA ALA A 899 21.29 -35.43 -44.38
C ALA A 899 21.33 -34.40 -43.23
N PRO A 900 20.60 -33.27 -43.34
CA PRO A 900 20.56 -32.27 -42.28
C PRO A 900 19.94 -32.86 -41.00
N VAL A 901 20.65 -32.68 -39.89
CA VAL A 901 20.21 -33.15 -38.57
C VAL A 901 19.32 -32.09 -37.94
N ASP A 902 18.13 -32.48 -37.47
CA ASP A 902 17.22 -31.57 -36.77
C ASP A 902 17.60 -31.39 -35.29
N VAL A 903 18.09 -32.45 -34.65
CA VAL A 903 18.41 -32.48 -33.22
C VAL A 903 19.75 -33.17 -32.96
N PHE A 904 20.64 -32.50 -32.23
CA PHE A 904 21.88 -33.07 -31.72
C PHE A 904 21.75 -33.28 -30.22
N VAL A 905 21.99 -34.51 -29.75
CA VAL A 905 22.00 -34.82 -28.32
C VAL A 905 23.44 -34.78 -27.83
N VAL A 906 23.72 -33.90 -26.87
CA VAL A 906 25.08 -33.60 -26.37
C VAL A 906 25.14 -33.73 -24.85
N SER A 907 26.33 -34.05 -24.33
CA SER A 907 26.61 -34.13 -22.89
C SER A 907 26.53 -32.78 -22.18
N ASP A 908 27.14 -31.75 -22.75
CA ASP A 908 27.16 -30.37 -22.23
C ASP A 908 26.59 -29.38 -23.27
N LEU A 909 25.49 -28.71 -22.90
CA LEU A 909 24.86 -27.68 -23.71
C LEU A 909 25.56 -26.32 -23.62
N ALA A 910 26.30 -26.06 -22.55
CA ALA A 910 27.03 -24.81 -22.36
C ALA A 910 28.33 -24.79 -23.19
N HIS A 911 28.95 -25.96 -23.37
CA HIS A 911 30.21 -26.12 -24.11
C HIS A 911 30.12 -27.26 -25.14
N PRO A 912 29.24 -27.15 -26.15
CA PRO A 912 29.17 -28.16 -27.20
C PRO A 912 30.46 -28.18 -28.02
N CYS A 913 30.80 -29.35 -28.57
CA CYS A 913 31.90 -29.46 -29.53
C CYS A 913 31.75 -28.41 -30.65
N PRO A 914 32.80 -27.63 -30.99
CA PRO A 914 32.70 -26.56 -31.97
C PRO A 914 32.15 -26.97 -33.34
N ALA A 915 32.45 -28.18 -33.79
CA ALA A 915 31.92 -28.74 -35.04
C ALA A 915 30.40 -28.97 -34.97
N LEU A 916 29.89 -29.47 -33.84
CA LEU A 916 28.45 -29.67 -33.61
C LEU A 916 27.73 -28.33 -33.44
N ALA A 917 28.32 -27.38 -32.71
CA ALA A 917 27.79 -26.02 -32.57
C ALA A 917 27.66 -25.34 -33.94
N CYS A 918 28.72 -25.43 -34.76
CA CYS A 918 28.73 -24.92 -36.13
C CYS A 918 27.63 -25.56 -36.99
N LEU A 919 27.51 -26.90 -36.99
CA LEU A 919 26.42 -27.60 -37.70
C LEU A 919 25.04 -27.14 -37.25
N ALA A 920 24.83 -27.05 -35.94
CA ALA A 920 23.55 -26.67 -35.38
C ALA A 920 23.19 -25.22 -35.74
N GLY A 921 24.13 -24.28 -35.67
CA GLY A 921 23.96 -22.89 -36.12
C GLY A 921 23.69 -22.78 -37.62
N MET A 922 24.43 -23.53 -38.44
CA MET A 922 24.29 -23.49 -39.89
C MET A 922 22.92 -24.02 -40.35
N HIS A 923 22.48 -25.16 -39.82
CA HIS A 923 21.21 -25.79 -40.19
C HIS A 923 19.99 -25.28 -39.41
N GLY A 924 20.19 -24.53 -38.32
CA GLY A 924 19.13 -24.09 -37.41
C GLY A 924 18.57 -25.22 -36.53
N SER A 925 19.44 -26.17 -36.21
CA SER A 925 19.14 -27.39 -35.45
C SER A 925 19.04 -27.11 -33.95
N LEU A 926 18.51 -28.09 -33.22
CA LEU A 926 18.37 -28.07 -31.76
C LEU A 926 19.52 -28.85 -31.11
N LEU A 927 20.25 -28.26 -30.16
CA LEU A 927 21.09 -29.01 -29.23
C LEU A 927 20.24 -29.39 -28.02
N ALA A 928 20.15 -30.67 -27.69
CA ALA A 928 19.30 -31.19 -26.62
C ALA A 928 20.12 -31.95 -25.59
N SER A 929 19.73 -31.85 -24.31
CA SER A 929 20.29 -32.70 -23.28
C SER A 929 19.76 -34.14 -23.39
N PRO A 930 20.46 -35.14 -22.82
CA PRO A 930 19.98 -36.52 -22.84
C PRO A 930 18.61 -36.69 -22.17
N GLN A 931 18.31 -35.87 -21.16
CA GLN A 931 17.01 -35.85 -20.48
C GLN A 931 15.90 -35.31 -21.40
N PHE A 932 16.19 -34.24 -22.15
CA PHE A 932 15.27 -33.69 -23.15
C PHE A 932 14.90 -34.71 -24.22
N PHE A 933 15.90 -35.46 -24.69
CA PHE A 933 15.69 -36.50 -25.68
C PHE A 933 14.88 -37.69 -25.13
N ARG A 934 15.24 -38.23 -23.95
CA ARG A 934 14.54 -39.37 -23.33
C ARG A 934 13.05 -39.08 -23.10
N SER A 935 12.74 -37.84 -22.73
CA SER A 935 11.39 -37.40 -22.38
C SER A 935 10.53 -36.96 -23.58
N GLY A 936 11.06 -37.03 -24.81
CA GLY A 936 10.37 -36.53 -26.00
C GLY A 936 10.16 -35.00 -25.96
N GLY A 937 11.03 -34.27 -25.26
CA GLY A 937 10.94 -32.82 -25.09
C GLY A 937 10.15 -32.34 -23.87
N SER A 938 9.62 -33.24 -23.04
CA SER A 938 8.80 -32.90 -21.86
C SER A 938 9.60 -32.58 -20.58
N VAL A 939 10.86 -32.99 -20.47
CA VAL A 939 11.76 -32.72 -19.32
C VAL A 939 13.20 -32.54 -19.80
N GLY A 940 13.92 -31.53 -19.33
CA GLY A 940 15.32 -31.26 -19.71
C GLY A 940 15.48 -29.99 -20.55
N SER A 941 16.71 -29.68 -20.92
CA SER A 941 17.07 -28.43 -21.62
C SER A 941 17.41 -28.67 -23.09
N ALA A 942 17.14 -27.67 -23.92
CA ALA A 942 17.52 -27.65 -25.32
C ALA A 942 17.75 -26.22 -25.82
N ILE A 943 18.73 -26.03 -26.70
CA ILE A 943 19.09 -24.74 -27.31
C ILE A 943 18.84 -24.85 -28.81
N ALA A 944 17.92 -24.05 -29.34
CA ALA A 944 17.66 -23.97 -30.76
C ALA A 944 18.51 -22.86 -31.37
N TYR A 945 18.98 -23.06 -32.60
CA TYR A 945 19.66 -22.01 -33.36
C TYR A 945 18.83 -21.53 -34.54
N THR A 946 19.08 -20.28 -34.94
CA THR A 946 18.54 -19.69 -36.17
C THR A 946 19.33 -20.22 -37.37
N LYS A 947 18.64 -20.63 -38.44
CA LYS A 947 19.29 -21.24 -39.63
C LYS A 947 20.11 -20.22 -40.41
N ALA A 948 21.42 -20.18 -40.20
CA ALA A 948 22.32 -19.24 -40.88
C ALA A 948 22.32 -19.39 -42.43
N LEU A 949 22.14 -20.63 -42.90
CA LEU A 949 22.13 -20.99 -44.33
C LEU A 949 20.99 -20.38 -45.16
N GLN A 950 19.94 -19.85 -44.52
CA GLN A 950 18.84 -19.18 -45.25
C GLN A 950 19.30 -17.90 -45.95
N THR A 951 20.30 -17.21 -45.39
CA THR A 951 20.78 -15.94 -45.95
C THR A 951 21.88 -16.17 -46.99
N LYS A 952 21.84 -15.45 -48.11
CA LYS A 952 22.91 -15.48 -49.13
C LYS A 952 24.19 -14.85 -48.56
N ARG A 953 25.29 -15.59 -48.59
CA ARG A 953 26.61 -15.19 -48.06
C ARG A 953 27.73 -15.65 -48.98
N PHE A 954 28.88 -14.97 -48.91
CA PHE A 954 30.10 -15.38 -49.59
C PHE A 954 31.22 -15.51 -48.57
N LEU A 955 32.01 -16.58 -48.65
CA LEU A 955 32.99 -16.94 -47.63
C LEU A 955 34.37 -17.14 -48.25
N PHE A 956 35.34 -16.33 -47.85
CA PHE A 956 36.75 -16.60 -48.06
C PHE A 956 37.30 -17.35 -46.83
N VAL A 957 38.18 -18.34 -47.05
CA VAL A 957 38.86 -19.06 -45.97
C VAL A 957 40.35 -19.14 -46.29
N SER A 958 41.18 -18.55 -45.43
CA SER A 958 42.64 -18.54 -45.59
C SER A 958 43.26 -19.93 -45.44
N ASN A 959 44.49 -20.11 -45.94
CA ASN A 959 45.19 -21.38 -45.83
C ASN A 959 45.57 -21.69 -44.37
N ASP A 960 45.94 -20.69 -43.57
CA ASP A 960 46.31 -20.91 -42.17
C ASP A 960 45.08 -21.24 -41.32
N PHE A 961 43.91 -20.65 -41.61
CA PHE A 961 42.66 -21.08 -40.98
C PHE A 961 42.35 -22.55 -41.30
N ARG A 962 42.57 -23.00 -42.54
CA ARG A 962 42.39 -24.41 -42.92
C ARG A 962 43.34 -25.34 -42.17
N GLY A 963 44.57 -24.89 -41.94
CA GLY A 963 45.58 -25.64 -41.18
C GLY A 963 45.26 -25.72 -39.69
N ASN A 964 44.79 -24.62 -39.09
CA ASN A 964 44.51 -24.53 -37.65
C ASN A 964 43.16 -25.12 -37.26
N HIS A 965 42.18 -25.13 -38.17
CA HIS A 965 40.82 -25.65 -37.92
C HIS A 965 40.35 -26.60 -39.05
N PRO A 966 41.05 -27.72 -39.29
CA PRO A 966 40.79 -28.62 -40.41
C PRO A 966 39.38 -29.23 -40.36
N ASP A 967 38.89 -29.57 -39.17
CA ASP A 967 37.57 -30.19 -38.97
C ASP A 967 36.43 -29.21 -39.30
N THR A 968 36.49 -27.98 -38.79
CA THR A 968 35.51 -26.93 -39.09
C THR A 968 35.53 -26.58 -40.58
N PHE A 969 36.71 -26.54 -41.23
CA PHE A 969 36.79 -26.26 -42.65
C PHE A 969 36.24 -27.42 -43.52
N ALA A 970 36.59 -28.66 -43.20
CA ALA A 970 36.06 -29.83 -43.89
C ALA A 970 34.53 -29.88 -43.82
N LEU A 971 33.98 -29.53 -42.64
CA LEU A 971 32.56 -29.40 -42.40
C LEU A 971 31.92 -28.29 -43.26
N LEU A 972 32.49 -27.08 -43.24
CA LEU A 972 31.99 -25.95 -44.03
C LEU A 972 31.98 -26.27 -45.53
N ARG A 973 33.06 -26.90 -46.02
CA ARG A 973 33.16 -27.33 -47.42
C ARG A 973 32.03 -28.31 -47.77
N ARG A 974 31.75 -29.28 -46.90
CA ARG A 974 30.68 -30.26 -47.10
C ARG A 974 29.30 -29.62 -47.10
N VAL A 975 29.01 -28.77 -46.10
CA VAL A 975 27.73 -28.07 -45.96
C VAL A 975 27.47 -27.12 -47.14
N MET A 976 28.51 -26.43 -47.62
CA MET A 976 28.43 -25.51 -48.76
C MET A 976 28.30 -26.19 -50.11
N GLN A 977 28.65 -27.48 -50.23
CA GLN A 977 28.43 -28.29 -51.43
C GLN A 977 27.01 -28.89 -51.50
N GLY A 978 26.22 -28.77 -50.43
CA GLY A 978 24.84 -29.25 -50.40
C GLY A 978 23.89 -28.40 -51.27
N ALA A 979 22.95 -29.07 -51.94
CA ALA A 979 22.01 -28.44 -52.89
C ALA A 979 21.11 -27.34 -52.29
N ALA A 980 21.00 -27.25 -50.97
CA ALA A 980 20.17 -26.28 -50.25
C ALA A 980 20.98 -25.10 -49.65
N CYS A 981 22.27 -24.97 -49.98
CA CYS A 981 23.14 -23.92 -49.44
C CYS A 981 23.20 -22.68 -50.35
N ASN A 982 22.87 -21.51 -49.78
CA ASN A 982 22.96 -20.22 -50.48
C ASN A 982 24.33 -19.55 -50.34
N TRP A 983 25.32 -20.24 -49.76
CA TRP A 983 26.66 -19.70 -49.52
C TRP A 983 27.62 -20.13 -50.62
N LYS A 984 28.56 -19.26 -50.99
CA LYS A 984 29.59 -19.57 -51.99
C LYS A 984 30.98 -19.26 -51.48
N PHE A 985 31.96 -20.10 -51.84
CA PHE A 985 33.36 -19.79 -51.58
C PHE A 985 33.87 -18.69 -52.49
N LEU A 986 34.78 -17.89 -51.96
CA LEU A 986 35.62 -16.98 -52.73
C LEU A 986 37.02 -17.59 -52.83
N ASP A 987 37.63 -17.46 -54.00
CA ASP A 987 38.90 -18.11 -54.29
C ASP A 987 40.10 -17.39 -53.66
N THR A 988 40.05 -16.05 -53.56
CA THR A 988 41.16 -15.25 -53.02
C THR A 988 40.74 -14.18 -52.01
N LEU A 989 41.68 -13.78 -51.13
CA LEU A 989 41.49 -12.67 -50.20
C LEU A 989 41.27 -11.34 -50.95
N ALA A 990 41.92 -11.17 -52.11
CA ALA A 990 41.74 -10.01 -52.97
C ALA A 990 40.30 -9.91 -53.51
N ASP A 991 39.66 -11.04 -53.83
CA ASP A 991 38.24 -11.06 -54.22
C ASP A 991 37.33 -10.60 -53.09
N TRP A 992 37.60 -11.04 -51.86
CA TRP A 992 36.84 -10.59 -50.70
C TRP A 992 37.00 -9.09 -50.46
N LEU A 993 38.24 -8.56 -50.48
CA LEU A 993 38.50 -7.13 -50.30
C LEU A 993 37.79 -6.27 -51.36
N ARG A 994 37.87 -6.67 -52.64
CA ARG A 994 37.17 -5.99 -53.74
C ARG A 994 35.66 -5.93 -53.51
N ASN A 995 35.06 -7.04 -53.10
CA ASN A 995 33.61 -7.12 -52.86
C ASN A 995 33.14 -6.37 -51.61
N GLN A 996 33.99 -6.18 -50.59
CA GLN A 996 33.66 -5.34 -49.43
C GLN A 996 33.58 -3.85 -49.79
N VAL A 997 34.54 -3.37 -50.58
CA VAL A 997 34.64 -1.96 -50.97
C VAL A 997 33.47 -1.54 -51.87
N GLN A 998 32.97 -2.45 -52.70
CA GLN A 998 31.90 -2.18 -53.68
C GLN A 998 30.48 -2.46 -53.17
N ARG A 999 30.28 -2.69 -51.85
CA ARG A 999 29.02 -3.22 -51.31
C ARG A 999 27.91 -2.15 -51.12
N PRO A 1000 26.74 -2.25 -51.80
CA PRO A 1000 25.57 -1.44 -51.45
C PRO A 1000 24.82 -1.97 -50.21
N LYS A 1001 24.07 -1.12 -49.51
CA LYS A 1001 23.40 -1.43 -48.21
C LYS A 1001 22.46 -2.65 -48.22
N GLN A 1002 21.96 -3.08 -49.38
CA GLN A 1002 21.06 -4.24 -49.53
C GLN A 1002 21.74 -5.51 -50.13
N ALA A 1003 23.07 -5.52 -50.31
CA ALA A 1003 23.80 -6.65 -50.90
C ALA A 1003 24.09 -7.81 -49.93
N PRO A 1004 24.32 -9.05 -50.46
CA PRO A 1004 24.77 -10.20 -49.68
C PRO A 1004 26.02 -9.89 -48.85
N THR A 1005 26.13 -10.49 -47.66
CA THR A 1005 27.27 -10.25 -46.76
C THR A 1005 28.43 -11.17 -47.13
N TYR A 1006 29.63 -10.60 -47.24
CA TYR A 1006 30.88 -11.31 -47.55
C TYR A 1006 31.68 -11.47 -46.24
N TRP A 1007 32.22 -12.64 -45.95
CA TRP A 1007 32.99 -12.95 -44.75
C TRP A 1007 34.35 -13.54 -45.12
N ALA A 1008 35.35 -13.27 -44.29
CA ALA A 1008 36.68 -13.86 -44.39
C ALA A 1008 37.01 -14.57 -43.08
N LEU A 1009 37.30 -15.87 -43.15
CA LEU A 1009 37.80 -16.66 -42.02
C LEU A 1009 39.33 -16.69 -42.07
N LEU A 1010 39.94 -16.19 -41.00
CA LEU A 1010 41.37 -16.01 -40.85
C LEU A 1010 41.82 -16.61 -39.51
N SER A 1011 43.07 -17.04 -39.42
CA SER A 1011 43.67 -17.37 -38.13
C SER A 1011 43.82 -16.11 -37.26
N GLU A 1012 43.96 -16.29 -35.94
CA GLU A 1012 44.22 -15.19 -34.99
C GLU A 1012 45.50 -14.42 -35.37
N ALA A 1013 46.54 -15.12 -35.80
CA ALA A 1013 47.80 -14.53 -36.25
C ALA A 1013 47.61 -13.66 -37.52
N GLU A 1014 46.96 -14.20 -38.56
CA GLU A 1014 46.70 -13.47 -39.82
C GLU A 1014 45.84 -12.21 -39.60
N LYS A 1015 44.86 -12.29 -38.68
CA LYS A 1015 44.01 -11.16 -38.35
C LYS A 1015 44.77 -10.07 -37.58
N ALA A 1016 45.69 -10.45 -36.69
CA ALA A 1016 46.50 -9.52 -35.90
C ALA A 1016 47.62 -8.86 -36.73
N GLU A 1017 48.23 -9.61 -37.66
CA GLU A 1017 49.35 -9.15 -38.48
C GLU A 1017 48.96 -8.06 -39.50
N HIS A 1018 47.73 -8.10 -40.00
CA HIS A 1018 47.22 -7.09 -40.92
C HIS A 1018 46.33 -6.04 -40.22
N HIS A 1019 46.87 -4.83 -40.01
CA HIS A 1019 46.17 -3.70 -39.38
C HIS A 1019 44.82 -3.35 -40.06
N ALA A 1020 44.67 -3.62 -41.36
CA ALA A 1020 43.41 -3.40 -42.08
C ALA A 1020 42.34 -4.46 -41.76
N LEU A 1021 42.73 -5.65 -41.29
CA LEU A 1021 41.85 -6.78 -40.99
C LEU A 1021 41.55 -6.90 -39.49
N SER A 1022 42.46 -6.46 -38.63
CA SER A 1022 42.34 -6.54 -37.17
C SER A 1022 41.04 -5.92 -36.64
N ASN A 1023 40.66 -4.76 -37.17
CA ASN A 1023 39.44 -4.03 -36.79
C ASN A 1023 38.25 -4.26 -37.73
N HIS A 1024 38.38 -5.12 -38.74
CA HIS A 1024 37.33 -5.28 -39.76
C HIS A 1024 36.22 -6.23 -39.29
N LYS A 1025 34.98 -5.73 -39.18
CA LYS A 1025 33.81 -6.46 -38.65
C LYS A 1025 33.53 -7.82 -39.33
N TYR A 1026 33.89 -7.96 -40.61
CA TYR A 1026 33.64 -9.18 -41.40
C TYR A 1026 34.88 -10.04 -41.65
N ALA A 1027 36.02 -9.68 -41.05
CA ALA A 1027 37.19 -10.55 -40.92
C ALA A 1027 37.08 -11.25 -39.56
N LEU A 1028 36.82 -12.56 -39.59
CA LEU A 1028 36.37 -13.32 -38.44
C LEU A 1028 37.42 -14.39 -38.12
N THR A 1029 37.72 -14.54 -36.83
CA THR A 1029 38.42 -15.71 -36.33
C THR A 1029 37.41 -16.81 -36.05
N HIS A 1030 37.87 -18.00 -35.68
CA HIS A 1030 37.00 -19.16 -35.46
C HIS A 1030 35.90 -18.87 -34.42
N ASP A 1031 36.25 -18.27 -33.30
CA ASP A 1031 35.30 -17.97 -32.22
C ASP A 1031 34.31 -16.87 -32.60
N MET A 1032 34.80 -15.83 -33.31
CA MET A 1032 33.94 -14.78 -33.85
C MET A 1032 32.94 -15.34 -34.86
N PHE A 1033 33.39 -16.25 -35.72
CA PHE A 1033 32.53 -16.94 -36.68
C PHE A 1033 31.44 -17.76 -35.99
N LEU A 1034 31.82 -18.58 -35.00
CA LEU A 1034 30.86 -19.36 -34.23
C LEU A 1034 29.84 -18.47 -33.52
N SER A 1035 30.23 -17.35 -32.90
CA SER A 1035 29.27 -16.44 -32.27
C SER A 1035 28.26 -15.82 -33.25
N LEU A 1036 28.63 -15.68 -34.53
CA LEU A 1036 27.77 -15.13 -35.58
C LEU A 1036 26.82 -16.17 -36.17
N VAL A 1037 27.25 -17.43 -36.33
CA VAL A 1037 26.40 -18.49 -36.89
C VAL A 1037 25.55 -19.21 -35.83
N CYS A 1038 26.03 -19.26 -34.58
CA CYS A 1038 25.32 -19.86 -33.45
C CYS A 1038 24.39 -18.86 -32.75
N HIS A 1039 23.54 -18.17 -33.53
CA HIS A 1039 22.55 -17.26 -32.96
C HIS A 1039 21.37 -18.05 -32.35
N VAL A 1040 21.26 -18.02 -31.03
CA VAL A 1040 20.23 -18.77 -30.29
C VAL A 1040 18.84 -18.24 -30.61
N ASP A 1041 17.97 -19.14 -31.02
CA ASP A 1041 16.54 -18.90 -31.17
C ASP A 1041 15.86 -19.14 -29.82
N HIS A 1042 15.70 -18.06 -29.06
CA HIS A 1042 15.10 -18.12 -27.72
C HIS A 1042 13.65 -18.61 -27.73
N ALA A 1043 12.90 -18.40 -28.81
CA ALA A 1043 11.51 -18.83 -28.91
C ALA A 1043 11.41 -20.35 -29.10
N ARG A 1044 12.46 -21.01 -29.61
CA ARG A 1044 12.53 -22.47 -29.81
C ARG A 1044 13.41 -23.20 -28.80
N SER A 1045 14.01 -22.48 -27.83
CA SER A 1045 14.88 -23.04 -26.79
C SER A 1045 14.11 -23.35 -25.50
N ALA A 1046 14.51 -24.40 -24.79
CA ALA A 1046 13.94 -24.81 -23.50
C ALA A 1046 15.03 -24.83 -22.41
N LEU A 1047 14.82 -24.09 -21.31
CA LEU A 1047 15.83 -23.90 -20.26
C LEU A 1047 15.76 -24.95 -19.12
N GLY A 1048 15.01 -26.04 -19.29
CA GLY A 1048 14.99 -27.16 -18.34
C GLY A 1048 14.17 -26.98 -17.06
N ILE A 1049 13.57 -25.81 -16.83
CA ILE A 1049 12.64 -25.59 -15.72
C ILE A 1049 11.27 -26.16 -16.12
N GLY A 1050 11.06 -27.44 -15.84
CA GLY A 1050 9.71 -27.99 -15.82
C GLY A 1050 8.96 -27.41 -14.62
N ILE A 1051 8.18 -26.35 -14.83
CA ILE A 1051 7.09 -26.04 -13.90
C ILE A 1051 6.07 -27.13 -14.14
N SER A 1052 6.00 -28.11 -13.24
CA SER A 1052 4.85 -29.01 -13.18
C SER A 1052 3.61 -28.13 -12.98
N SER A 1053 2.72 -28.11 -13.98
CA SER A 1053 1.35 -27.61 -13.81
C SER A 1053 0.64 -28.41 -12.73
#